data_AF-A0A2P5A002-F1
#
_entry.id   AF-A0A2P5A002-F1
#
_cell.length_a   1.000
_cell.length_b   1.000
_cell.length_c   1.000
_cell.angle_alpha   90.00
_cell.angle_beta   90.00
_cell.angle_gamma   90.00
#
_symmetry.space_group_name_H-M   'P 1'
#
loop_
_entity.id
_entity.type
_entity.pdbx_description
1 polymer ?
#
loop_
_entity_poly.entity_id
_entity_poly.type
_entity_poly.pdbx_seq_one_letter_code
_entity_poly.pdbx_strand_id
1 'polypeptide(L)'
;MCDNRTISKSTFGQDAHIHQGDAIVYFEGSVSVTNNYGMSSPETTSTNRRDGEDGILRRLYTTPYEDRKNRNPSRVPGTCNWFTSHELFQDWQESKSSRLLWVSADPGGGKSVLVKYLVDSVLQTTESRTVCYFFFKDDFSDQRNIVSALCCILRQLFIQKPLLFGDNVLRQFVTGGETFFNSFAELWKTLIQISKAQSAGEIICIFDAIDECEDQGRSQLAQELCKLYDAANDFHLKFLLTSRPYGKIHRGFRPLEVPGLPVIHLSGEQEDEVRKISQEIDVFIRFKVQEMGKRRKLLEEEQNLLLQELMKIPHRTYLWVYLTLDLIEGDIIVDQTIFNAASCIPETVDEAYERILSKSCDFEQAKKILHIVSAAARPLTLKEMNLALALQKCHQSNNNIKLKPEERFHQELRDICGLFITIFDSKIYLLHQTAKEFLISHSPDPLTDICEDFIWKHSLNVLESHNILSDICIWYLCNLQFDINRYDGAKALCLRAEDMIFLDYSAKYWAIHFRELHMKLQKDKTELILKICDVESEHCQMWLETYWTSTNTEYPQGFTSLMITAYFGLQTAVQYFLNDKVDINSQDYTYQRSALSWAARNGFDTIVKLLIWDTSFRQWPISFLWRKRVKIDQVDIYGRTPLSYAVWNGSTAIVELLINAGALVHLMDELGGTPISYAYFGKNERIIHILLRKKDQLAMKNDIHNLLFSAAVKGHEEVVELLLKTSRVSPNARNMRNETPLLCAAKGDHEAAIKVLLERGADPNHRDNFNQTPLLYAAEKGNVAIVNALLGKGADLNYKKDGDKTLLLCDIKGERQNYQMDVGGTPLLCAIKGGHEQIVRILLEKGADPNSRNIVGQTPLLDAAARGSVAIVKALLDKGADLNYKIGTSGTPLSHAIRRGHAEIVKILLEGGANLDRMSLFIAAKHGQEVVVKALLERGVDPNRQDCFNRSSLSYAAQKGYTAVVKILLEGGASPTHHDRFDRSSLSYAAGKGHTEVVKILLDAGADSRPQFHIQRKKP
;
A
#
# COMPACT_ATOMS: atom_id res chain seq x y z
N MET A 1 -31.37 -52.61 -15.68
CA MET A 1 -32.37 -53.48 -16.33
C MET A 1 -32.50 -53.03 -17.77
N CYS A 2 -32.09 -53.94 -18.67
CA CYS A 2 -32.51 -54.11 -20.07
C CYS A 2 -32.47 -52.88 -20.99
N ASP A 3 -31.49 -52.76 -21.89
CA ASP A 3 -31.35 -53.46 -23.18
C ASP A 3 -32.43 -53.12 -24.23
N ASN A 4 -32.02 -52.45 -25.31
CA ASN A 4 -31.99 -52.96 -26.70
C ASN A 4 -31.89 -51.78 -27.69
N ARG A 5 -30.77 -51.54 -28.40
CA ARG A 5 -30.15 -52.29 -29.52
C ARG A 5 -31.02 -52.47 -30.75
N THR A 6 -30.63 -51.82 -31.86
CA THR A 6 -30.34 -52.42 -33.20
C THR A 6 -29.77 -51.31 -34.11
N ILE A 7 -28.48 -51.31 -34.51
CA ILE A 7 -27.78 -52.07 -35.60
C ILE A 7 -28.21 -51.53 -36.99
N SER A 8 -27.37 -51.13 -37.97
CA SER A 8 -25.96 -51.41 -38.30
C SER A 8 -25.45 -50.60 -39.52
N LYS A 9 -24.11 -50.40 -39.58
CA LYS A 9 -23.14 -50.54 -40.71
C LYS A 9 -23.40 -49.71 -42.00
N SER A 10 -22.45 -49.13 -42.72
CA SER A 10 -20.97 -49.13 -42.86
C SER A 10 -20.66 -47.96 -43.83
N THR A 11 -19.48 -47.39 -44.09
CA THR A 11 -18.11 -47.90 -44.21
C THR A 11 -17.15 -46.70 -44.35
N PHE A 12 -15.89 -46.94 -44.02
CA PHE A 12 -14.67 -46.11 -43.94
C PHE A 12 -14.30 -45.13 -45.07
N GLY A 13 -13.52 -44.12 -44.68
CA GLY A 13 -12.54 -43.36 -45.51
C GLY A 13 -12.18 -41.98 -44.92
N GLN A 14 -11.46 -41.92 -43.79
CA GLN A 14 -10.09 -41.36 -43.63
C GLN A 14 -9.88 -39.87 -44.04
N ASP A 15 -9.71 -39.04 -43.01
CA ASP A 15 -8.66 -38.01 -42.79
C ASP A 15 -9.22 -36.67 -42.25
N ALA A 16 -9.00 -36.40 -40.96
CA ALA A 16 -8.69 -35.07 -40.40
C ALA A 16 -8.52 -35.11 -38.88
N HIS A 17 -7.47 -34.42 -38.42
CA HIS A 17 -7.11 -34.12 -37.04
C HIS A 17 -8.25 -33.52 -36.20
N ILE A 18 -8.38 -33.95 -34.95
CA ILE A 18 -9.25 -33.32 -33.95
C ILE A 18 -8.49 -33.01 -32.67
N HIS A 19 -8.53 -31.72 -32.33
CA HIS A 19 -8.35 -31.13 -31.01
C HIS A 19 -9.31 -31.74 -29.99
N GLN A 20 -8.85 -32.00 -28.77
CA GLN A 20 -9.72 -32.03 -27.60
C GLN A 20 -9.11 -31.20 -26.49
N GLY A 21 -9.76 -30.06 -26.24
CA GLY A 21 -9.64 -29.30 -25.01
C GLY A 21 -10.58 -29.88 -23.97
N ASP A 22 -10.07 -30.09 -22.77
CA ASP A 22 -10.88 -30.41 -21.61
C ASP A 22 -11.42 -29.11 -21.00
N ALA A 23 -12.74 -29.00 -21.03
CA ALA A 23 -13.51 -28.00 -20.30
C ALA A 23 -13.48 -28.34 -18.80
N ILE A 24 -12.87 -27.49 -17.99
CA ILE A 24 -13.03 -27.53 -16.53
C ILE A 24 -14.23 -26.65 -16.17
N VAL A 25 -15.28 -27.32 -15.69
CA VAL A 25 -16.50 -26.72 -15.13
C VAL A 25 -16.16 -26.01 -13.82
N TYR A 26 -16.38 -24.70 -13.76
CA TYR A 26 -16.32 -23.92 -12.52
C TYR A 26 -17.56 -24.20 -11.68
N PHE A 27 -17.39 -24.83 -10.52
CA PHE A 27 -18.39 -24.84 -9.45
C PHE A 27 -18.10 -23.68 -8.49
N GLU A 28 -18.97 -22.67 -8.49
CA GLU A 28 -19.08 -21.70 -7.40
C GLU A 28 -19.74 -22.38 -6.20
N GLY A 29 -18.94 -22.64 -5.16
CA GLY A 29 -19.40 -23.12 -3.87
C GLY A 29 -18.86 -22.22 -2.76
N SER A 30 -19.74 -21.39 -2.20
CA SER A 30 -19.51 -20.63 -0.98
C SER A 30 -19.31 -21.59 0.20
N VAL A 31 -18.11 -21.62 0.78
CA VAL A 31 -17.85 -22.33 2.03
C VAL A 31 -17.32 -21.34 3.05
N SER A 32 -18.14 -21.08 4.06
CA SER A 32 -17.80 -20.44 5.32
C SER A 32 -16.81 -21.31 6.10
N VAL A 33 -15.57 -20.86 6.24
CA VAL A 33 -14.57 -21.54 7.07
C VAL A 33 -14.60 -20.94 8.47
N THR A 34 -15.07 -21.75 9.41
CA THR A 34 -14.96 -21.53 10.86
C THR A 34 -13.55 -21.93 11.31
N ASN A 35 -12.90 -21.06 12.09
CA ASN A 35 -11.58 -21.29 12.67
C ASN A 35 -11.63 -22.42 13.71
N ASN A 36 -10.87 -23.49 13.49
CA ASN A 36 -10.49 -24.44 14.53
C ASN A 36 -8.96 -24.60 14.55
N TYR A 37 -8.37 -24.23 15.69
CA TYR A 37 -6.97 -24.47 16.04
C TYR A 37 -6.74 -25.96 16.36
N GLY A 38 -5.71 -26.59 15.77
CA GLY A 38 -5.30 -27.94 16.17
C GLY A 38 -4.16 -28.56 15.37
N MET A 39 -2.95 -28.44 15.89
CA MET A 39 -1.75 -29.29 15.75
C MET A 39 -1.08 -29.49 14.37
N SER A 40 0.21 -29.17 14.37
CA SER A 40 1.18 -29.21 13.28
C SER A 40 1.64 -30.62 12.89
N SER A 41 1.46 -30.97 11.61
CA SER A 41 2.20 -32.03 10.90
C SER A 41 3.15 -31.41 9.86
N PRO A 42 4.27 -32.06 9.49
CA PRO A 42 5.28 -31.49 8.57
C PRO A 42 4.78 -31.25 7.13
N GLU A 43 3.64 -31.84 6.74
CA GLU A 43 3.05 -31.69 5.41
C GLU A 43 2.37 -30.32 5.19
N THR A 44 2.00 -29.62 6.26
CA THR A 44 1.26 -28.33 6.22
C THR A 44 2.07 -27.14 5.71
N THR A 45 3.40 -27.19 5.74
CA THR A 45 4.26 -26.06 5.31
C THR A 45 4.39 -25.97 3.79
N SER A 46 4.30 -27.09 3.06
CA SER A 46 4.40 -27.09 1.59
C SER A 46 3.08 -26.70 0.90
N THR A 47 1.94 -26.98 1.55
CA THR A 47 0.61 -26.60 1.08
C THR A 47 0.38 -25.10 1.31
N ASN A 48 0.66 -24.58 2.52
CA ASN A 48 0.52 -23.15 2.81
C ASN A 48 1.38 -22.25 1.91
N ARG A 49 2.58 -22.73 1.52
CA ARG A 49 3.44 -22.00 0.57
C ARG A 49 2.83 -21.97 -0.82
N ARG A 50 2.41 -23.12 -1.36
CA ARG A 50 1.77 -23.21 -2.68
C ARG A 50 0.48 -22.40 -2.75
N ASP A 51 -0.34 -22.43 -1.69
CA ASP A 51 -1.56 -21.63 -1.62
C ASP A 51 -1.27 -20.12 -1.65
N GLY A 52 -0.17 -19.69 -1.01
CA GLY A 52 0.31 -18.30 -1.07
C GLY A 52 0.85 -17.89 -2.44
N GLU A 53 1.62 -18.77 -3.09
CA GLU A 53 2.14 -18.59 -4.46
C GLU A 53 0.98 -18.45 -5.46
N ASP A 54 0.01 -19.36 -5.39
CA ASP A 54 -1.19 -19.35 -6.23
C ASP A 54 -2.04 -18.09 -5.99
N GLY A 55 -2.17 -17.66 -4.73
CA GLY A 55 -2.87 -16.42 -4.38
C GLY A 55 -2.24 -15.18 -5.03
N ILE A 56 -0.91 -15.10 -5.06
CA ILE A 56 -0.19 -14.00 -5.71
C ILE A 56 -0.29 -14.10 -7.23
N LEU A 57 -0.13 -15.29 -7.81
CA LEU A 57 -0.27 -15.50 -9.26
C LEU A 57 -1.67 -15.13 -9.77
N ARG A 58 -2.71 -15.36 -8.96
CA ARG A 58 -4.08 -14.89 -9.25
C ARG A 58 -4.19 -13.38 -9.22
N ARG A 59 -3.56 -12.70 -8.26
CA ARG A 59 -3.61 -11.23 -8.13
C ARG A 59 -2.75 -10.51 -9.18
N LEU A 60 -1.63 -11.12 -9.61
CA LEU A 60 -0.85 -10.67 -10.75
C LEU A 60 -1.56 -10.91 -12.10
N TYR A 61 -2.65 -11.68 -12.13
CA TYR A 61 -3.43 -11.92 -13.34
C TYR A 61 -4.39 -10.77 -13.62
N THR A 62 -3.82 -9.63 -14.03
CA THR A 62 -4.57 -8.40 -14.33
C THR A 62 -5.12 -8.37 -15.76
N THR A 63 -4.50 -9.13 -16.68
CA THR A 63 -4.80 -9.12 -18.11
C THR A 63 -4.62 -10.52 -18.72
N PRO A 64 -5.55 -11.00 -19.56
CA PRO A 64 -5.40 -12.24 -20.33
C PRO A 64 -4.41 -12.06 -21.50
N TYR A 65 -3.11 -11.94 -21.18
CA TYR A 65 -2.07 -11.48 -22.11
C TYR A 65 -1.88 -12.33 -23.37
N GLU A 66 -2.22 -13.62 -23.32
CA GLU A 66 -2.13 -14.50 -24.48
C GLU A 66 -3.22 -14.18 -25.51
N ASP A 67 -4.47 -14.05 -25.07
CA ASP A 67 -5.58 -13.60 -25.92
C ASP A 67 -5.30 -12.21 -26.50
N ARG A 68 -4.70 -11.32 -25.68
CA ARG A 68 -4.31 -9.97 -26.13
C ARG A 68 -3.26 -10.00 -27.23
N LYS A 69 -2.23 -10.84 -27.11
CA LYS A 69 -1.24 -11.06 -28.17
C LYS A 69 -1.91 -11.62 -29.43
N ASN A 70 -2.75 -12.64 -29.25
CA ASN A 70 -3.37 -13.41 -30.33
C ASN A 70 -4.48 -12.68 -31.09
N ARG A 71 -4.91 -11.50 -30.62
CA ARG A 71 -5.69 -10.54 -31.43
C ARG A 71 -4.94 -10.10 -32.70
N ASN A 72 -3.61 -10.08 -32.65
CA ASN A 72 -2.79 -9.74 -33.81
C ASN A 72 -2.64 -10.96 -34.74
N PRO A 73 -2.79 -10.79 -36.06
CA PRO A 73 -2.60 -11.89 -37.01
C PRO A 73 -1.15 -12.36 -37.05
N SER A 74 -0.94 -13.61 -37.44
CA SER A 74 0.40 -14.14 -37.73
C SER A 74 1.00 -13.45 -38.97
N ARG A 75 2.33 -13.32 -39.00
CA ARG A 75 3.01 -12.77 -40.18
C ARG A 75 2.79 -13.60 -41.43
N VAL A 76 2.87 -12.97 -42.60
CA VAL A 76 2.96 -13.68 -43.87
C VAL A 76 4.40 -14.20 -44.06
N PRO A 77 4.60 -15.45 -44.50
CA PRO A 77 5.95 -15.96 -44.76
C PRO A 77 6.72 -15.04 -45.73
N GLY A 78 7.95 -14.66 -45.34
CA GLY A 78 8.79 -13.75 -46.11
C GLY A 78 8.75 -12.29 -45.65
N THR A 79 7.89 -11.92 -44.68
CA THR A 79 7.87 -10.57 -44.08
C THR A 79 8.54 -10.53 -42.69
N CYS A 80 8.78 -9.34 -42.12
CA CYS A 80 9.54 -9.09 -40.89
C CYS A 80 11.04 -9.44 -40.96
N ASN A 81 11.57 -9.74 -42.15
CA ASN A 81 12.98 -10.07 -42.34
C ASN A 81 13.86 -8.81 -42.27
N TRP A 82 13.34 -7.65 -42.71
CA TRP A 82 14.03 -6.36 -42.60
C TRP A 82 14.48 -6.06 -41.17
N PHE A 83 13.71 -6.52 -40.16
CA PHE A 83 14.04 -6.34 -38.74
C PHE A 83 14.95 -7.45 -38.22
N THR A 84 14.59 -8.71 -38.47
CA THR A 84 15.33 -9.86 -37.90
C THR A 84 16.72 -10.06 -38.52
N SER A 85 16.96 -9.52 -39.72
CA SER A 85 18.27 -9.46 -40.35
C SER A 85 19.06 -8.17 -40.06
N HIS A 86 18.50 -7.24 -39.29
CA HIS A 86 19.14 -5.97 -38.99
C HIS A 86 20.30 -6.16 -38.00
N GLU A 87 21.46 -5.55 -38.28
CA GLU A 87 22.68 -5.68 -37.47
C GLU A 87 22.43 -5.32 -35.99
N LEU A 88 21.86 -4.14 -35.72
CA LEU A 88 21.50 -3.73 -34.35
C LEU A 88 20.56 -4.70 -33.60
N PHE A 89 19.67 -5.42 -34.29
CA PHE A 89 18.82 -6.42 -33.65
C PHE A 89 19.62 -7.67 -33.30
N GLN A 90 20.45 -8.15 -34.24
CA GLN A 90 21.34 -9.29 -34.02
C GLN A 90 22.32 -8.99 -32.87
N ASP A 91 22.93 -7.81 -32.87
CA ASP A 91 23.80 -7.32 -31.79
C ASP A 91 23.08 -7.27 -30.44
N TRP A 92 21.84 -6.77 -30.41
CA TRP A 92 21.04 -6.74 -29.19
C TRP A 92 20.66 -8.15 -28.71
N GLN A 93 20.30 -9.04 -29.63
CA GLN A 93 19.91 -10.42 -29.35
C GLN A 93 21.10 -11.24 -28.79
N GLU A 94 22.28 -11.09 -29.38
CA GLU A 94 23.50 -11.84 -29.01
C GLU A 94 24.25 -11.26 -27.81
N SER A 95 24.02 -9.98 -27.48
CA SER A 95 24.66 -9.30 -26.35
C SER A 95 24.44 -10.05 -25.03
N LYS A 96 25.50 -10.22 -24.24
CA LYS A 96 25.40 -10.75 -22.87
C LYS A 96 25.12 -9.68 -21.82
N SER A 97 25.20 -8.39 -22.18
CA SER A 97 24.86 -7.30 -21.26
C SER A 97 23.38 -6.94 -21.33
N SER A 98 22.85 -6.40 -20.23
CA SER A 98 21.56 -5.71 -20.22
C SER A 98 21.56 -4.59 -21.26
N ARG A 99 20.58 -4.59 -22.19
CA ARG A 99 20.43 -3.56 -23.24
C ARG A 99 18.96 -3.27 -23.56
N LEU A 100 18.68 -2.00 -23.83
CA LEU A 100 17.41 -1.54 -24.40
C LEU A 100 17.49 -1.53 -25.93
N LEU A 101 16.46 -2.06 -26.58
CA LEU A 101 16.20 -1.86 -27.99
C LEU A 101 14.85 -1.17 -28.16
N TRP A 102 14.84 0.03 -28.72
CA TRP A 102 13.61 0.76 -29.02
C TRP A 102 13.40 0.79 -30.54
N VAL A 103 12.20 0.37 -30.98
CA VAL A 103 11.77 0.27 -32.37
C VAL A 103 10.63 1.26 -32.60
N SER A 104 10.86 2.29 -33.39
CA SER A 104 9.82 3.25 -33.79
C SER A 104 9.43 3.00 -35.24
N ALA A 105 8.14 3.09 -35.60
CA ALA A 105 7.70 3.09 -36.99
C ALA A 105 6.33 3.78 -37.14
N ASP A 106 5.94 4.16 -38.35
CA ASP A 106 4.65 4.80 -38.63
C ASP A 106 3.44 3.88 -38.35
N PRO A 107 2.24 4.48 -38.17
CA PRO A 107 1.00 3.72 -38.01
C PRO A 107 0.76 2.75 -39.17
N GLY A 108 0.26 1.54 -38.86
CA GLY A 108 0.03 0.51 -39.89
C GLY A 108 1.29 -0.19 -40.43
N GLY A 109 2.48 0.11 -39.89
CA GLY A 109 3.75 -0.53 -40.29
C GLY A 109 3.98 -1.97 -39.79
N GLY A 110 2.98 -2.62 -39.18
CA GLY A 110 3.08 -4.04 -38.78
C GLY A 110 3.86 -4.33 -37.49
N LYS A 111 4.13 -3.33 -36.64
CA LYS A 111 4.89 -3.47 -35.38
C LYS A 111 4.35 -4.58 -34.46
N SER A 112 3.04 -4.60 -34.19
CA SER A 112 2.44 -5.62 -33.32
C SER A 112 2.52 -7.04 -33.92
N VAL A 113 2.43 -7.16 -35.25
CA VAL A 113 2.63 -8.44 -35.96
C VAL A 113 4.10 -8.88 -35.87
N LEU A 114 5.04 -7.94 -36.01
CA LEU A 114 6.46 -8.19 -35.77
C LEU A 114 6.70 -8.69 -34.35
N VAL A 115 6.19 -8.00 -33.32
CA VAL A 115 6.38 -8.43 -31.92
C VAL A 115 5.77 -9.80 -31.65
N LYS A 116 4.57 -10.08 -32.19
CA LYS A 116 3.99 -11.42 -32.10
C LYS A 116 4.90 -12.48 -32.73
N TYR A 117 5.42 -12.22 -33.93
CA TYR A 117 6.37 -13.13 -34.58
C TYR A 117 7.67 -13.31 -33.77
N LEU A 118 8.19 -12.24 -33.17
CA LEU A 118 9.36 -12.32 -32.31
C LEU A 118 9.10 -13.24 -31.12
N VAL A 119 7.99 -13.04 -30.41
CA VAL A 119 7.61 -13.86 -29.25
C VAL A 119 7.35 -15.32 -29.65
N ASP A 120 6.63 -15.57 -30.73
CA ASP A 120 6.17 -16.92 -31.09
C ASP A 120 7.28 -17.76 -31.75
N SER A 121 8.24 -17.14 -32.44
CA SER A 121 9.17 -17.87 -33.32
C SER A 121 10.64 -17.48 -33.25
N VAL A 122 10.99 -16.27 -32.81
CA VAL A 122 12.41 -15.78 -32.86
C VAL A 122 13.06 -15.77 -31.48
N LEU A 123 12.38 -15.21 -30.50
CA LEU A 123 12.81 -15.03 -29.11
C LEU A 123 12.08 -16.05 -28.22
N GLN A 124 12.22 -17.34 -28.53
CA GLN A 124 11.59 -18.38 -27.73
C GLN A 124 12.25 -18.51 -26.35
N THR A 125 11.44 -18.80 -25.33
CA THR A 125 11.93 -19.14 -23.99
C THR A 125 12.76 -20.42 -24.05
N THR A 126 13.91 -20.41 -23.39
CA THR A 126 14.81 -21.56 -23.23
C THR A 126 15.12 -21.78 -21.76
N GLU A 127 15.88 -22.81 -21.41
CA GLU A 127 16.31 -23.03 -20.01
C GLU A 127 17.13 -21.85 -19.45
N SER A 128 17.88 -21.12 -20.29
CA SER A 128 18.72 -20.00 -19.86
C SER A 128 18.14 -18.62 -20.17
N ARG A 129 17.01 -18.53 -20.91
CA ARG A 129 16.37 -17.28 -21.32
C ARG A 129 14.87 -17.34 -21.09
N THR A 130 14.32 -16.34 -20.40
CA THR A 130 12.87 -16.18 -20.20
C THR A 130 12.39 -14.97 -20.99
N VAL A 131 11.36 -15.16 -21.83
CA VAL A 131 10.75 -14.06 -22.60
C VAL A 131 9.36 -13.77 -22.06
N CYS A 132 9.15 -12.51 -21.69
CA CYS A 132 7.90 -12.00 -21.17
C CYS A 132 7.43 -10.84 -22.05
N TYR A 133 6.14 -10.76 -22.32
CA TYR A 133 5.61 -9.75 -23.23
C TYR A 133 4.33 -9.07 -22.72
N PHE A 134 4.09 -7.84 -23.18
CA PHE A 134 2.84 -7.14 -22.98
C PHE A 134 2.51 -6.30 -24.22
N PHE A 135 1.25 -6.31 -24.63
CA PHE A 135 0.76 -5.52 -25.76
C PHE A 135 -0.09 -4.40 -25.22
N PHE A 136 0.40 -3.16 -25.30
CA PHE A 136 -0.40 -2.00 -24.92
C PHE A 136 -1.51 -1.78 -25.95
N LYS A 137 -2.69 -1.43 -25.45
CA LYS A 137 -3.83 -1.02 -26.28
C LYS A 137 -4.65 0.06 -25.57
N ASP A 138 -4.91 1.18 -26.24
CA ASP A 138 -5.77 2.27 -25.71
C ASP A 138 -7.21 1.77 -25.49
N ASP A 139 -7.62 0.79 -26.28
CA ASP A 139 -8.90 0.11 -26.23
C ASP A 139 -9.23 -0.56 -24.89
N PHE A 140 -8.24 -0.91 -24.05
CA PHE A 140 -8.47 -1.69 -22.84
C PHE A 140 -7.86 -0.99 -21.63
N SER A 141 -8.67 -0.70 -20.62
CA SER A 141 -8.18 -0.07 -19.38
C SER A 141 -7.07 -0.88 -18.71
N ASP A 142 -7.12 -2.22 -18.82
CA ASP A 142 -6.08 -3.12 -18.31
C ASP A 142 -4.84 -3.17 -19.21
N GLN A 143 -4.93 -2.80 -20.50
CA GLN A 143 -3.78 -2.73 -21.43
C GLN A 143 -3.23 -1.32 -21.64
N ARG A 144 -3.82 -0.29 -21.03
CA ARG A 144 -3.30 1.09 -21.05
C ARG A 144 -2.38 1.41 -19.87
N ASN A 145 -2.42 0.56 -18.84
CA ASN A 145 -1.78 0.80 -17.55
C ASN A 145 -0.43 0.05 -17.44
N ILE A 146 0.63 0.79 -17.09
CA ILE A 146 1.98 0.22 -16.91
C ILE A 146 2.08 -0.77 -15.74
N VAL A 147 1.26 -0.59 -14.70
CA VAL A 147 1.19 -1.46 -13.53
C VAL A 147 0.68 -2.84 -13.93
N SER A 148 -0.37 -2.88 -14.76
CA SER A 148 -0.87 -4.13 -15.36
C SER A 148 0.19 -4.82 -16.22
N ALA A 149 0.97 -4.04 -16.99
CA ALA A 149 2.07 -4.57 -17.77
C ALA A 149 3.13 -5.24 -16.87
N LEU A 150 3.54 -4.60 -15.77
CA LEU A 150 4.50 -5.19 -14.84
C LEU A 150 3.94 -6.41 -14.10
N CYS A 151 2.67 -6.38 -13.67
CA CYS A 151 2.00 -7.54 -13.09
C CYS A 151 2.05 -8.73 -14.05
N CYS A 152 1.74 -8.47 -15.32
CA CYS A 152 1.77 -9.46 -16.38
C CYS A 152 3.18 -10.03 -16.63
N ILE A 153 4.21 -9.18 -16.69
CA ILE A 153 5.61 -9.62 -16.86
C ILE A 153 6.06 -10.48 -15.67
N LEU A 154 5.78 -10.04 -14.44
CA LEU A 154 6.12 -10.80 -13.23
C LEU A 154 5.40 -12.14 -13.19
N ARG A 155 4.10 -12.18 -13.54
CA ARG A 155 3.34 -13.43 -13.63
C ARG A 155 3.95 -14.40 -14.62
N GLN A 156 4.25 -13.94 -15.84
CA GLN A 156 4.89 -14.78 -16.87
C GLN A 156 6.23 -15.32 -16.38
N LEU A 157 7.04 -14.47 -15.75
CA LEU A 157 8.35 -14.85 -15.23
C LEU A 157 8.23 -15.89 -14.11
N PHE A 158 7.30 -15.72 -13.18
CA PHE A 158 7.09 -16.68 -12.09
C PHE A 158 6.53 -18.02 -12.56
N ILE A 159 5.63 -18.03 -13.54
CA ILE A 159 5.12 -19.27 -14.14
C ILE A 159 6.24 -20.03 -14.86
N GLN A 160 7.06 -19.32 -15.64
CA GLN A 160 8.16 -19.92 -16.42
C GLN A 160 9.37 -20.30 -15.53
N LYS A 161 9.59 -19.57 -14.44
CA LYS A 161 10.69 -19.76 -13.49
C LYS A 161 10.20 -19.73 -12.04
N PRO A 162 9.53 -20.81 -11.56
CA PRO A 162 9.01 -20.88 -10.19
C PRO A 162 10.09 -20.70 -9.10
N LEU A 163 11.35 -21.04 -9.39
CA LEU A 163 12.47 -20.84 -8.47
C LEU A 163 12.75 -19.36 -8.12
N LEU A 164 12.29 -18.42 -8.95
CA LEU A 164 12.38 -16.99 -8.65
C LEU A 164 11.36 -16.55 -7.59
N PHE A 165 10.39 -17.41 -7.28
CA PHE A 165 9.40 -17.24 -6.21
C PHE A 165 10.00 -17.58 -4.83
N GLY A 166 11.08 -16.89 -4.47
CA GLY A 166 11.77 -17.07 -3.20
C GLY A 166 11.00 -16.51 -2.00
N ASP A 167 11.36 -16.93 -0.80
CA ASP A 167 10.68 -16.53 0.45
C ASP A 167 10.66 -15.01 0.67
N ASN A 168 11.69 -14.29 0.20
CA ASN A 168 11.74 -12.83 0.29
C ASN A 168 10.70 -12.16 -0.62
N VAL A 169 10.55 -12.66 -1.85
CA VAL A 169 9.55 -12.16 -2.81
C VAL A 169 8.15 -12.44 -2.30
N LEU A 170 7.90 -13.65 -1.80
CA LEU A 170 6.66 -14.04 -1.11
C LEU A 170 6.29 -13.06 0.01
N ARG A 171 7.25 -12.77 0.90
CA ARG A 171 7.02 -11.84 2.01
C ARG A 171 6.70 -10.42 1.53
N GLN A 172 7.36 -9.93 0.49
CA GLN A 172 7.08 -8.59 -0.07
C GLN A 172 5.62 -8.47 -0.55
N PHE A 173 5.14 -9.47 -1.31
CA PHE A 173 3.75 -9.50 -1.77
C PHE A 173 2.74 -9.65 -0.63
N VAL A 174 3.05 -10.46 0.38
CA VAL A 174 2.16 -10.67 1.54
C VAL A 174 2.09 -9.42 2.42
N THR A 175 3.24 -8.81 2.76
CA THR A 175 3.31 -7.61 3.59
C THR A 175 2.75 -6.38 2.88
N GLY A 176 2.95 -6.27 1.56
CA GLY A 176 2.47 -5.13 0.77
C GLY A 176 0.96 -5.11 0.52
N GLY A 177 0.23 -6.19 0.78
CA GLY A 177 -1.24 -6.21 0.66
C GLY A 177 -1.76 -5.86 -0.75
N GLU A 178 -2.94 -5.22 -0.84
CA GLU A 178 -3.56 -4.80 -2.11
C GLU A 178 -2.88 -3.59 -2.78
N THR A 179 -2.25 -2.73 -1.99
CA THR A 179 -1.57 -1.55 -2.53
C THR A 179 -0.31 -1.92 -3.32
N PHE A 180 0.32 -3.06 -3.02
CA PHE A 180 1.50 -3.56 -3.74
C PHE A 180 1.22 -3.82 -5.23
N PHE A 181 0.12 -4.51 -5.53
CA PHE A 181 -0.27 -4.86 -6.91
C PHE A 181 -0.69 -3.63 -7.74
N ASN A 182 -0.93 -2.50 -7.08
CA ASN A 182 -1.26 -1.23 -7.71
C ASN A 182 -0.06 -0.26 -7.76
N SER A 183 1.12 -0.68 -7.26
CA SER A 183 2.31 0.17 -7.13
C SER A 183 3.35 -0.14 -8.19
N PHE A 184 3.49 0.76 -9.19
CA PHE A 184 4.55 0.66 -10.20
C PHE A 184 5.95 0.49 -9.57
N ALA A 185 6.25 1.27 -8.53
CA ALA A 185 7.58 1.28 -7.92
C ALA A 185 7.93 -0.06 -7.24
N GLU A 186 6.97 -0.68 -6.54
CA GLU A 186 7.21 -1.96 -5.85
C GLU A 186 7.31 -3.12 -6.84
N LEU A 187 6.46 -3.15 -7.87
CA LEU A 187 6.53 -4.16 -8.94
C LEU A 187 7.83 -4.05 -9.76
N TRP A 188 8.23 -2.81 -10.11
CA TRP A 188 9.49 -2.56 -10.82
C TRP A 188 10.69 -3.01 -9.99
N LYS A 189 10.73 -2.63 -8.70
CA LYS A 189 11.79 -3.07 -7.78
C LYS A 189 11.86 -4.58 -7.66
N THR A 190 10.71 -5.26 -7.62
CA THR A 190 10.63 -6.72 -7.59
C THR A 190 11.24 -7.33 -8.86
N LEU A 191 10.90 -6.80 -10.05
CA LEU A 191 11.48 -7.23 -11.33
C LEU A 191 13.02 -7.08 -11.34
N ILE A 192 13.54 -5.94 -10.87
CA ILE A 192 14.98 -5.74 -10.77
C ILE A 192 15.61 -6.71 -9.75
N GLN A 193 14.98 -6.92 -8.59
CA GLN A 193 15.49 -7.82 -7.57
C GLN A 193 15.59 -9.27 -8.08
N ILE A 194 14.54 -9.79 -8.73
CA ILE A 194 14.55 -11.15 -9.25
C ILE A 194 15.50 -11.31 -10.44
N SER A 195 15.71 -10.26 -11.24
CA SER A 195 16.68 -10.31 -12.35
C SER A 195 18.13 -10.49 -11.89
N LYS A 196 18.44 -10.12 -10.65
CA LYS A 196 19.77 -10.33 -10.04
C LYS A 196 20.01 -11.75 -9.53
N ALA A 197 18.98 -12.58 -9.45
CA ALA A 197 19.14 -13.96 -9.00
C ALA A 197 19.89 -14.76 -10.07
N GLN A 198 20.89 -15.55 -9.66
CA GLN A 198 21.64 -16.39 -10.60
C GLN A 198 20.74 -17.39 -11.34
N SER A 199 19.64 -17.82 -10.72
CA SER A 199 18.62 -18.70 -11.30
C SER A 199 17.74 -18.02 -12.37
N ALA A 200 17.82 -16.69 -12.52
CA ALA A 200 17.01 -15.94 -13.49
C ALA A 200 17.46 -16.17 -14.93
N GLY A 201 18.77 -16.31 -15.15
CA GLY A 201 19.36 -16.33 -16.49
C GLY A 201 19.15 -14.99 -17.21
N GLU A 202 18.95 -15.05 -18.53
CA GLU A 202 18.57 -13.89 -19.34
C GLU A 202 17.06 -13.66 -19.27
N ILE A 203 16.63 -12.43 -18.98
CA ILE A 203 15.22 -12.03 -19.04
C ILE A 203 15.06 -11.02 -20.17
N ILE A 204 14.12 -11.28 -21.07
CA ILE A 204 13.73 -10.37 -22.14
C ILE A 204 12.30 -9.91 -21.89
N CYS A 205 12.12 -8.61 -21.67
CA CYS A 205 10.82 -7.97 -21.53
C CYS A 205 10.47 -7.24 -22.83
N ILE A 206 9.34 -7.58 -23.43
CA ILE A 206 8.88 -6.97 -24.68
C ILE A 206 7.59 -6.19 -24.44
N PHE A 207 7.62 -4.90 -24.73
CA PHE A 207 6.45 -4.02 -24.65
C PHE A 207 6.10 -3.48 -26.03
N ASP A 208 4.98 -3.98 -26.58
CA ASP A 208 4.45 -3.49 -27.85
C ASP A 208 3.55 -2.26 -27.65
N ALA A 209 3.68 -1.28 -28.53
CA ALA A 209 2.85 -0.08 -28.63
C ALA A 209 2.83 0.80 -27.37
N ILE A 210 4.01 1.09 -26.79
CA ILE A 210 4.11 1.94 -25.58
C ILE A 210 3.53 3.35 -25.77
N ASP A 211 3.34 3.82 -27.01
CA ASP A 211 2.60 5.04 -27.31
C ASP A 211 1.13 4.99 -26.86
N GLU A 212 0.55 3.79 -26.78
CA GLU A 212 -0.78 3.52 -26.27
C GLU A 212 -0.81 3.36 -24.73
N CYS A 213 0.33 3.47 -24.03
CA CYS A 213 0.36 3.51 -22.56
C CYS A 213 -0.03 4.90 -22.05
N GLU A 214 -0.70 4.95 -20.90
CA GLU A 214 -1.05 6.20 -20.23
C GLU A 214 0.18 7.08 -19.94
N ASP A 215 0.00 8.40 -20.05
CA ASP A 215 1.11 9.37 -20.02
C ASP A 215 1.96 9.29 -18.73
N GLN A 216 1.31 9.12 -17.58
CA GLN A 216 1.99 9.01 -16.28
C GLN A 216 2.83 7.74 -16.21
N GLY A 217 2.24 6.59 -16.52
CA GLY A 217 2.93 5.30 -16.48
C GLY A 217 4.08 5.21 -17.49
N ARG A 218 3.87 5.74 -18.69
CA ARG A 218 4.92 5.83 -19.73
C ARG A 218 6.10 6.68 -19.26
N SER A 219 5.83 7.81 -18.59
CA SER A 219 6.88 8.68 -18.05
C SER A 219 7.68 7.99 -16.93
N GLN A 220 6.99 7.24 -16.05
CA GLN A 220 7.64 6.45 -14.99
C GLN A 220 8.53 5.35 -15.57
N LEU A 221 8.03 4.60 -16.56
CA LEU A 221 8.80 3.55 -17.24
C LEU A 221 10.04 4.12 -17.93
N ALA A 222 9.90 5.22 -18.68
CA ALA A 222 11.02 5.86 -19.33
C ALA A 222 12.11 6.27 -18.32
N GLN A 223 11.71 6.90 -17.21
CA GLN A 223 12.64 7.32 -16.15
C GLN A 223 13.41 6.14 -15.54
N GLU A 224 12.72 5.03 -15.24
CA GLU A 224 13.37 3.86 -14.63
C GLU A 224 14.25 3.08 -15.62
N LEU A 225 13.87 3.01 -16.90
CA LEU A 225 14.73 2.44 -17.94
C LEU A 225 16.01 3.25 -18.13
N CYS A 226 15.94 4.59 -18.08
CA CYS A 226 17.14 5.45 -18.11
C CYS A 226 18.08 5.08 -16.95
N LYS A 227 17.58 5.06 -15.71
CA LYS A 227 18.37 4.68 -14.53
C LYS A 227 18.96 3.28 -14.62
N LEU A 228 18.20 2.34 -15.18
CA LEU A 228 18.65 0.96 -15.34
C LEU A 228 19.88 0.88 -16.25
N TYR A 229 19.88 1.59 -17.37
CA TYR A 229 20.95 1.49 -18.38
C TYR A 229 22.06 2.54 -18.24
N ASP A 230 21.91 3.55 -17.38
CA ASP A 230 22.97 4.50 -17.02
C ASP A 230 24.09 3.86 -16.17
N ALA A 231 23.83 2.71 -15.53
CA ALA A 231 24.77 2.01 -14.66
C ALA A 231 25.18 0.65 -15.24
N ALA A 232 26.45 0.27 -15.02
CA ALA A 232 26.89 -1.09 -15.32
C ALA A 232 26.21 -2.08 -14.35
N ASN A 233 25.47 -3.03 -14.90
CA ASN A 233 24.73 -4.03 -14.13
C ASN A 233 25.37 -5.42 -14.24
N ASP A 234 25.26 -6.20 -13.16
CA ASP A 234 25.75 -7.57 -13.01
C ASP A 234 24.72 -8.65 -13.41
N PHE A 235 23.59 -8.25 -13.98
CA PHE A 235 22.49 -9.12 -14.42
C PHE A 235 22.11 -8.92 -15.89
N HIS A 236 21.33 -9.85 -16.45
CA HIS A 236 20.98 -9.92 -17.88
C HIS A 236 19.49 -9.64 -18.10
N LEU A 237 19.10 -8.37 -18.04
CA LEU A 237 17.74 -7.91 -18.30
C LEU A 237 17.72 -7.03 -19.56
N LYS A 238 17.00 -7.47 -20.58
CA LYS A 238 16.84 -6.75 -21.85
C LYS A 238 15.41 -6.26 -22.02
N PHE A 239 15.25 -5.10 -22.64
CA PHE A 239 13.95 -4.57 -23.01
C PHE A 239 13.87 -4.34 -24.51
N LEU A 240 12.77 -4.75 -25.14
CA LEU A 240 12.38 -4.36 -26.50
C LEU A 240 11.09 -3.57 -26.42
N LEU A 241 11.11 -2.32 -26.87
CA LEU A 241 9.94 -1.45 -26.90
C LEU A 241 9.56 -1.13 -28.34
N THR A 242 8.27 -1.12 -28.67
CA THR A 242 7.78 -0.57 -29.94
C THR A 242 6.92 0.67 -29.70
N SER A 243 7.04 1.66 -30.58
CA SER A 243 6.19 2.86 -30.54
C SER A 243 5.98 3.52 -31.90
N ARG A 244 5.09 4.51 -31.96
CA ARG A 244 5.07 5.54 -33.01
C ARG A 244 6.15 6.61 -32.76
N PRO A 245 6.61 7.36 -33.79
CA PRO A 245 7.66 8.37 -33.69
C PRO A 245 7.20 9.69 -33.04
N TYR A 246 6.35 9.64 -32.01
CA TYR A 246 5.85 10.86 -31.37
C TYR A 246 6.96 11.60 -30.62
N GLY A 247 7.11 12.90 -30.89
CA GLY A 247 8.16 13.73 -30.29
C GLY A 247 8.16 13.77 -28.76
N LYS A 248 6.99 13.57 -28.11
CA LYS A 248 6.88 13.45 -26.65
C LYS A 248 7.54 12.17 -26.10
N ILE A 249 7.39 11.05 -26.80
CA ILE A 249 8.00 9.76 -26.45
C ILE A 249 9.51 9.85 -26.65
N HIS A 250 9.92 10.40 -27.79
CA HIS A 250 11.33 10.64 -28.09
C HIS A 250 12.00 11.55 -27.03
N ARG A 251 11.36 12.63 -26.59
CA ARG A 251 11.85 13.48 -25.48
C ARG A 251 11.92 12.75 -24.14
N GLY A 252 10.99 11.84 -23.86
CA GLY A 252 10.99 11.03 -22.64
C GLY A 252 12.18 10.08 -22.55
N PHE A 253 12.63 9.57 -23.70
CA PHE A 253 13.82 8.71 -23.81
C PHE A 253 15.11 9.48 -24.13
N ARG A 254 15.09 10.80 -24.32
CA ARG A 254 16.31 11.64 -24.49
C ARG A 254 17.37 11.53 -23.38
N PRO A 255 17.07 11.24 -22.10
CA PRO A 255 18.12 11.05 -21.09
C PRO A 255 19.06 9.87 -21.41
N LEU A 256 18.68 8.97 -22.32
CA LEU A 256 19.50 7.87 -22.84
C LEU A 256 20.49 8.31 -23.94
N GLU A 257 20.70 9.62 -24.18
CA GLU A 257 21.78 10.16 -25.02
C GLU A 257 23.16 9.97 -24.35
N VAL A 258 23.45 8.76 -23.88
CA VAL A 258 24.80 8.29 -23.55
C VAL A 258 25.46 7.84 -24.86
N PRO A 259 26.72 8.22 -25.14
CA PRO A 259 27.41 7.75 -26.34
C PRO A 259 27.44 6.21 -26.40
N GLY A 260 26.75 5.60 -27.39
CA GLY A 260 26.83 4.16 -27.66
C GLY A 260 25.61 3.29 -27.30
N LEU A 261 24.42 3.86 -27.02
CA LEU A 261 23.17 3.07 -26.92
C LEU A 261 22.61 2.72 -28.31
N PRO A 262 22.38 1.43 -28.63
CA PRO A 262 21.83 1.02 -29.92
C PRO A 262 20.32 1.26 -29.97
N VAL A 263 19.90 2.39 -30.51
CA VAL A 263 18.49 2.66 -30.85
C VAL A 263 18.26 2.28 -32.31
N ILE A 264 17.35 1.34 -32.60
CA ILE A 264 16.86 1.11 -33.96
C ILE A 264 15.70 2.08 -34.20
N HIS A 265 16.03 3.31 -34.55
CA HIS A 265 15.01 4.27 -34.98
C HIS A 265 14.69 4.05 -36.46
N LEU A 266 13.65 3.28 -36.74
CA LEU A 266 13.13 3.18 -38.11
C LEU A 266 12.20 4.35 -38.36
N SER A 267 12.78 5.51 -38.61
CA SER A 267 12.01 6.69 -39.01
C SER A 267 11.31 6.50 -40.35
N GLY A 268 11.67 5.46 -41.12
CA GLY A 268 11.30 5.39 -42.52
C GLY A 268 11.94 6.52 -43.34
N GLU A 269 13.01 7.15 -42.83
CA GLU A 269 13.72 8.22 -43.54
C GLU A 269 15.02 7.73 -44.19
N GLN A 270 15.58 6.59 -43.75
CA GLN A 270 16.71 5.96 -44.45
C GLN A 270 16.21 5.20 -45.68
N GLU A 271 16.64 5.64 -46.87
CA GLU A 271 16.16 5.11 -48.15
C GLU A 271 16.21 3.58 -48.26
N ASP A 272 17.26 2.95 -47.71
CA ASP A 272 17.46 1.50 -47.83
C ASP A 272 16.48 0.68 -46.97
N GLU A 273 16.10 1.16 -45.79
CA GLU A 273 15.12 0.48 -44.92
C GLU A 273 13.70 0.58 -45.50
N VAL A 274 13.33 1.77 -46.00
CA VAL A 274 12.04 1.99 -46.68
C VAL A 274 11.90 1.08 -47.90
N ARG A 275 12.98 0.93 -48.68
CA ARG A 275 12.99 0.01 -49.83
C ARG A 275 12.76 -1.44 -49.41
N LYS A 276 13.45 -1.93 -48.37
CA LYS A 276 13.28 -3.30 -47.86
C LYS A 276 11.86 -3.54 -47.33
N ILE A 277 11.30 -2.59 -46.59
CA ILE A 277 9.92 -2.68 -46.07
C ILE A 277 8.92 -2.71 -47.23
N SER A 278 9.10 -1.85 -48.23
CA SER A 278 8.24 -1.82 -49.43
C SER A 278 8.26 -3.16 -50.19
N GLN A 279 9.44 -3.76 -50.36
CA GLN A 279 9.58 -5.08 -50.98
C GLN A 279 8.86 -6.19 -50.21
N GLU A 280 8.86 -6.14 -48.87
CA GLU A 280 8.09 -7.09 -48.08
C GLU A 280 6.57 -6.86 -48.16
N ILE A 281 6.14 -5.60 -48.27
CA ILE A 281 4.74 -5.27 -48.52
C ILE A 281 4.30 -5.84 -49.88
N ASP A 282 5.17 -5.85 -50.89
CA ASP A 282 4.88 -6.50 -52.18
C ASP A 282 4.66 -8.02 -52.02
N VAL A 283 5.47 -8.68 -51.18
CA VAL A 283 5.27 -10.11 -50.84
C VAL A 283 3.92 -10.31 -50.16
N PHE A 284 3.56 -9.43 -49.23
CA PHE A 284 2.27 -9.45 -48.54
C PHE A 284 1.08 -9.25 -49.50
N ILE A 285 1.16 -8.28 -50.42
CA ILE A 285 0.15 -8.04 -51.46
C ILE A 285 -0.03 -9.30 -52.32
N ARG A 286 1.06 -9.87 -52.85
CA ARG A 286 1.01 -11.07 -53.68
C ARG A 286 0.32 -12.23 -52.97
N PHE A 287 0.70 -12.47 -51.72
CA PHE A 287 0.08 -13.51 -50.90
C PHE A 287 -1.42 -13.26 -50.73
N LYS A 288 -1.82 -12.04 -50.36
CA LYS A 288 -3.22 -11.72 -50.08
C LYS A 288 -4.11 -11.70 -51.32
N VAL A 289 -3.61 -11.24 -52.46
CA VAL A 289 -4.34 -11.33 -53.75
C VAL A 289 -4.52 -12.79 -54.16
N GLN A 290 -3.52 -13.65 -53.97
CA GLN A 290 -3.67 -15.09 -54.22
C GLN A 290 -4.69 -15.74 -53.29
N GLU A 291 -4.70 -15.40 -52.00
CA GLU A 291 -5.72 -15.88 -51.06
C GLU A 291 -7.13 -15.42 -51.47
N MET A 292 -7.28 -14.16 -51.86
CA MET A 292 -8.54 -13.62 -52.38
C MET A 292 -8.95 -14.33 -53.68
N GLY A 293 -8.01 -14.55 -54.59
CA GLY A 293 -8.20 -15.28 -55.84
C GLY A 293 -8.74 -16.68 -55.62
N LYS A 294 -8.22 -17.42 -54.62
CA LYS A 294 -8.74 -18.73 -54.23
C LYS A 294 -10.14 -18.66 -53.61
N ARG A 295 -10.37 -17.71 -52.70
CA ARG A 295 -11.66 -17.53 -51.99
C ARG A 295 -12.78 -17.12 -52.94
N ARG A 296 -12.51 -16.23 -53.89
CA ARG A 296 -13.47 -15.67 -54.86
C ARG A 296 -13.41 -16.30 -56.25
N LYS A 297 -12.53 -17.28 -56.46
CA LYS A 297 -12.31 -17.98 -57.74
C LYS A 297 -11.98 -17.02 -58.90
N LEU A 298 -11.10 -16.06 -58.65
CA LEU A 298 -10.67 -15.07 -59.66
C LEU A 298 -9.76 -15.72 -60.70
N LEU A 299 -9.92 -15.32 -61.97
CA LEU A 299 -9.03 -15.71 -63.06
C LEU A 299 -7.61 -15.18 -62.83
N GLU A 300 -6.62 -15.83 -63.43
CA GLU A 300 -5.22 -15.42 -63.29
C GLU A 300 -4.97 -14.01 -63.87
N GLU A 301 -5.68 -13.66 -64.95
CA GLU A 301 -5.64 -12.31 -65.54
C GLU A 301 -6.18 -11.24 -64.58
N GLU A 302 -7.26 -11.55 -63.85
CA GLU A 302 -7.87 -10.64 -62.87
C GLU A 302 -6.97 -10.43 -61.65
N GLN A 303 -6.31 -11.51 -61.18
CA GLN A 303 -5.31 -11.42 -60.11
C GLN A 303 -4.11 -10.58 -60.54
N ASN A 304 -3.62 -10.77 -61.78
CA ASN A 304 -2.50 -10.00 -62.32
C ASN A 304 -2.83 -8.51 -62.47
N LEU A 305 -4.05 -8.17 -62.89
CA LEU A 305 -4.52 -6.78 -62.95
C LEU A 305 -4.50 -6.12 -61.57
N LEU A 306 -5.06 -6.80 -60.56
CA LEU A 306 -5.07 -6.29 -59.18
C LEU A 306 -3.66 -6.10 -58.62
N LEU A 307 -2.74 -7.04 -58.89
CA LEU A 307 -1.33 -6.90 -58.52
C LEU A 307 -0.69 -5.69 -59.19
N GLN A 308 -0.96 -5.46 -60.47
CA GLN A 308 -0.41 -4.29 -61.17
C GLN A 308 -0.92 -2.98 -60.57
N GLU A 309 -2.22 -2.84 -60.30
CA GLU A 309 -2.77 -1.60 -59.76
C GLU A 309 -2.36 -1.35 -58.31
N LEU A 310 -2.43 -2.34 -57.42
CA LEU A 310 -1.93 -2.23 -56.05
C LEU A 310 -0.41 -1.95 -56.03
N MET A 311 0.29 -2.56 -56.99
CA MET A 311 1.71 -2.42 -57.36
C MET A 311 2.17 -0.96 -57.56
N LYS A 312 1.31 -0.11 -58.12
CA LYS A 312 1.64 1.26 -58.55
C LYS A 312 1.65 2.29 -57.43
N ILE A 313 0.89 2.07 -56.36
CA ILE A 313 0.71 3.06 -55.29
C ILE A 313 2.00 3.21 -54.46
N PRO A 314 2.60 4.41 -54.38
CA PRO A 314 3.78 4.66 -53.55
C PRO A 314 3.43 4.71 -52.05
N HIS A 315 4.41 4.51 -51.16
CA HIS A 315 4.26 4.67 -49.70
C HIS A 315 3.14 3.86 -49.02
N ARG A 316 2.76 2.71 -49.61
CA ARG A 316 1.79 1.76 -49.08
C ARG A 316 2.19 1.20 -47.70
N THR A 317 1.21 1.03 -46.81
CA THR A 317 1.34 0.37 -45.49
C THR A 317 0.60 -0.96 -45.46
N TYR A 318 0.91 -1.86 -44.51
CA TYR A 318 0.17 -3.12 -44.35
C TYR A 318 -1.32 -2.88 -44.04
N LEU A 319 -1.63 -1.85 -43.26
CA LEU A 319 -3.00 -1.46 -42.94
C LEU A 319 -3.76 -1.01 -44.20
N TRP A 320 -3.15 -0.18 -45.04
CA TRP A 320 -3.74 0.24 -46.32
C TRP A 320 -4.06 -0.97 -47.20
N VAL A 321 -3.11 -1.88 -47.39
CA VAL A 321 -3.33 -3.10 -48.22
C VAL A 321 -4.51 -3.91 -47.69
N TYR A 322 -4.58 -4.08 -46.37
CA TYR A 322 -5.66 -4.82 -45.73
C TYR A 322 -7.03 -4.18 -45.97
N LEU A 323 -7.16 -2.87 -45.74
CA LEU A 323 -8.39 -2.10 -45.97
C LEU A 323 -8.82 -2.11 -47.44
N THR A 324 -7.86 -1.89 -48.35
CA THR A 324 -8.11 -1.83 -49.79
C THR A 324 -8.56 -3.17 -50.36
N LEU A 325 -7.91 -4.28 -49.95
CA LEU A 325 -8.30 -5.59 -50.44
C LEU A 325 -9.68 -6.01 -49.95
N ASP A 326 -10.06 -5.66 -48.72
CA ASP A 326 -11.41 -5.93 -48.22
C ASP A 326 -12.46 -5.08 -48.94
N LEU A 327 -12.17 -3.80 -49.21
CA LEU A 327 -13.02 -2.93 -50.03
C LEU A 327 -13.30 -3.54 -51.41
N ILE A 328 -12.25 -4.03 -52.08
CA ILE A 328 -12.35 -4.70 -53.38
C ILE A 328 -13.15 -6.00 -53.24
N GLU A 329 -12.86 -6.80 -52.22
CA GLU A 329 -13.56 -8.06 -51.96
C GLU A 329 -15.07 -7.86 -51.73
N GLY A 330 -15.46 -6.75 -51.09
CA GLY A 330 -16.86 -6.34 -50.95
C GLY A 330 -17.51 -5.85 -52.25
N ASP A 331 -16.77 -5.12 -53.09
CA ASP A 331 -17.29 -4.60 -54.37
C ASP A 331 -17.52 -5.70 -55.42
N ILE A 332 -16.73 -6.78 -55.37
CA ILE A 332 -16.91 -7.97 -56.25
C ILE A 332 -18.29 -8.63 -56.05
N ILE A 333 -18.97 -8.41 -54.93
CA ILE A 333 -20.30 -8.97 -54.65
C ILE A 333 -21.41 -8.23 -55.45
N VAL A 334 -21.18 -6.98 -55.86
CA VAL A 334 -22.22 -6.10 -56.45
C VAL A 334 -22.11 -6.04 -57.98
N ASP A 335 -22.19 -7.16 -58.69
CA ASP A 335 -22.23 -7.26 -60.18
C ASP A 335 -21.22 -6.39 -60.99
N GLN A 336 -20.19 -5.84 -60.33
CA GLN A 336 -19.18 -4.97 -60.93
C GLN A 336 -17.98 -5.82 -61.33
N THR A 337 -17.52 -5.63 -62.57
CA THR A 337 -16.29 -6.27 -63.05
C THR A 337 -15.10 -5.85 -62.18
N ILE A 338 -14.16 -6.77 -61.94
CA ILE A 338 -12.92 -6.51 -61.18
C ILE A 338 -12.15 -5.33 -61.76
N PHE A 339 -12.29 -5.07 -63.06
CA PHE A 339 -11.75 -3.89 -63.73
C PHE A 339 -12.24 -2.57 -63.11
N ASN A 340 -13.54 -2.46 -62.77
CA ASN A 340 -14.10 -1.28 -62.12
C ASN A 340 -13.60 -1.14 -60.67
N ALA A 341 -13.52 -2.26 -59.94
CA ALA A 341 -13.01 -2.25 -58.56
C ALA A 341 -11.52 -1.88 -58.51
N ALA A 342 -10.72 -2.38 -59.45
CA ALA A 342 -9.28 -2.08 -59.59
C ALA A 342 -9.02 -0.64 -60.02
N SER A 343 -9.92 -0.02 -60.78
CA SER A 343 -9.80 1.37 -61.25
C SER A 343 -10.09 2.41 -60.16
N CYS A 344 -10.64 2.01 -59.01
CA CYS A 344 -11.02 2.92 -57.92
C CYS A 344 -10.19 2.70 -56.64
N ILE A 345 -9.01 2.09 -56.72
CA ILE A 345 -8.18 1.81 -55.54
C ILE A 345 -7.82 3.13 -54.82
N PRO A 346 -8.08 3.25 -53.51
CA PRO A 346 -7.73 4.45 -52.74
C PRO A 346 -6.22 4.60 -52.65
N GLU A 347 -5.68 5.80 -52.80
CA GLU A 347 -4.23 6.06 -52.74
C GLU A 347 -3.71 6.11 -51.29
N THR A 348 -4.60 6.44 -50.33
CA THR A 348 -4.26 6.63 -48.92
C THR A 348 -5.13 5.82 -47.97
N VAL A 349 -4.70 5.68 -46.71
CA VAL A 349 -5.51 5.05 -45.65
C VAL A 349 -6.78 5.85 -45.38
N ASP A 350 -6.71 7.18 -45.44
CA ASP A 350 -7.83 8.09 -45.23
C ASP A 350 -8.90 7.89 -46.32
N GLU A 351 -8.51 7.77 -47.59
CA GLU A 351 -9.45 7.45 -48.69
C GLU A 351 -10.07 6.06 -48.53
N ALA A 352 -9.29 5.08 -48.06
CA ALA A 352 -9.83 3.75 -47.79
C ALA A 352 -10.89 3.81 -46.67
N TYR A 353 -10.63 4.55 -45.60
CA TYR A 353 -11.58 4.79 -44.52
C TYR A 353 -12.84 5.52 -44.98
N GLU A 354 -12.67 6.60 -45.76
CA GLU A 354 -13.79 7.33 -46.35
C GLU A 354 -14.69 6.40 -47.15
N ARG A 355 -14.10 5.56 -48.02
CA ARG A 355 -14.86 4.66 -48.87
C ARG A 355 -15.55 3.55 -48.10
N ILE A 356 -14.94 3.03 -47.03
CA ILE A 356 -15.58 2.02 -46.15
C ILE A 356 -16.84 2.61 -45.53
N LEU A 357 -16.74 3.80 -44.92
CA LEU A 357 -17.87 4.42 -44.22
C LEU A 357 -18.93 4.96 -45.19
N SER A 358 -18.53 5.40 -46.38
CA SER A 358 -19.45 5.89 -47.42
C SER A 358 -20.33 4.79 -48.03
N LYS A 359 -19.97 3.52 -47.86
CA LYS A 359 -20.82 2.38 -48.25
C LYS A 359 -21.96 2.12 -47.27
N SER A 360 -21.96 2.75 -46.08
CA SER A 360 -23.02 2.57 -45.09
C SER A 360 -24.38 2.98 -45.67
N CYS A 361 -25.38 2.13 -45.48
CA CYS A 361 -26.76 2.42 -45.87
C CYS A 361 -27.46 3.40 -44.93
N ASP A 362 -26.87 3.67 -43.74
CA ASP A 362 -27.43 4.54 -42.72
C ASP A 362 -26.32 5.43 -42.11
N PHE A 363 -26.14 6.59 -42.73
CA PHE A 363 -25.11 7.57 -42.35
C PHE A 363 -25.28 8.06 -40.90
N GLU A 364 -26.50 8.39 -40.49
CA GLU A 364 -26.78 8.95 -39.16
C GLU A 364 -26.54 7.92 -38.06
N GLN A 365 -26.98 6.68 -38.27
CA GLN A 365 -26.75 5.60 -37.32
C GLN A 365 -25.27 5.24 -37.23
N ALA A 366 -24.57 5.16 -38.36
CA ALA A 366 -23.12 4.96 -38.39
C ALA A 366 -22.39 6.05 -37.60
N LYS A 367 -22.73 7.32 -37.85
CA LYS A 367 -22.13 8.46 -37.16
C LYS A 367 -22.38 8.42 -35.65
N LYS A 368 -23.61 8.09 -35.22
CA LYS A 368 -23.95 7.92 -33.79
C LYS A 368 -23.15 6.79 -33.14
N ILE A 369 -23.01 5.64 -33.79
CA ILE A 369 -22.18 4.53 -33.30
C ILE A 369 -20.74 4.98 -33.12
N LEU A 370 -20.17 5.65 -34.12
CA LEU A 370 -18.78 6.09 -34.09
C LEU A 370 -18.53 7.17 -33.03
N HIS A 371 -19.47 8.09 -32.80
CA HIS A 371 -19.43 9.02 -31.66
C HIS A 371 -19.35 8.27 -30.32
N ILE A 372 -20.21 7.27 -30.13
CA ILE A 372 -20.26 6.47 -28.89
C ILE A 372 -18.93 5.72 -28.71
N VAL A 373 -18.49 4.95 -29.71
CA VAL A 373 -17.25 4.15 -29.62
C VAL A 373 -16.03 5.05 -29.39
N SER A 374 -15.96 6.21 -30.03
CA SER A 374 -14.78 7.09 -29.94
C SER A 374 -14.65 7.80 -28.59
N ALA A 375 -15.77 8.14 -27.94
CA ALA A 375 -15.78 8.86 -26.67
C ALA A 375 -15.99 7.97 -25.43
N ALA A 376 -16.29 6.68 -25.62
CA ALA A 376 -16.51 5.78 -24.50
C ALA A 376 -15.24 5.63 -23.65
N ALA A 377 -15.40 5.68 -22.32
CA ALA A 377 -14.30 5.56 -21.36
C ALA A 377 -13.71 4.14 -21.30
N ARG A 378 -14.49 3.15 -21.75
CA ARG A 378 -14.09 1.78 -22.05
C ARG A 378 -14.93 1.24 -23.22
N PRO A 379 -14.49 0.21 -23.93
CA PRO A 379 -15.30 -0.48 -24.92
C PRO A 379 -16.64 -0.91 -24.32
N LEU A 380 -17.69 -0.64 -25.08
CA LEU A 380 -19.03 -1.09 -24.76
C LEU A 380 -19.20 -2.53 -25.23
N THR A 381 -19.91 -3.32 -24.44
CA THR A 381 -20.38 -4.62 -24.89
C THR A 381 -21.47 -4.47 -25.95
N LEU A 382 -21.74 -5.52 -26.73
CA LEU A 382 -22.82 -5.55 -27.70
C LEU A 382 -24.18 -5.25 -27.04
N LYS A 383 -24.41 -5.78 -25.84
CA LYS A 383 -25.63 -5.52 -25.06
C LYS A 383 -25.74 -4.06 -24.64
N GLU A 384 -24.65 -3.49 -24.13
CA GLU A 384 -24.59 -2.07 -23.74
C GLU A 384 -24.83 -1.14 -24.93
N MET A 385 -24.18 -1.40 -26.07
CA MET A 385 -24.36 -0.60 -27.28
C MET A 385 -25.78 -0.73 -27.85
N ASN A 386 -26.34 -1.94 -27.90
CA ASN A 386 -27.71 -2.18 -28.35
C ASN A 386 -28.71 -1.37 -27.52
N LEU A 387 -28.53 -1.36 -26.19
CA LEU A 387 -29.33 -0.54 -25.29
C LEU A 387 -29.07 0.96 -25.49
N ALA A 388 -27.81 1.38 -25.61
CA ALA A 388 -27.43 2.78 -25.82
C ALA A 388 -28.01 3.38 -27.10
N LEU A 389 -28.07 2.60 -28.18
CA LEU A 389 -28.67 3.02 -29.44
C LEU A 389 -30.20 3.02 -29.39
N ALA A 390 -30.79 2.09 -28.64
CA ALA A 390 -32.24 1.98 -28.48
C ALA A 390 -32.81 3.00 -27.47
N LEU A 391 -32.02 3.53 -26.54
CA LEU A 391 -32.44 4.55 -25.58
C LEU A 391 -32.83 5.87 -26.28
N GLN A 392 -34.00 6.40 -25.91
CA GLN A 392 -34.55 7.66 -26.41
C GLN A 392 -35.07 8.51 -25.25
N LYS A 393 -35.05 9.84 -25.42
CA LYS A 393 -35.52 10.81 -24.41
C LYS A 393 -36.98 10.60 -23.98
N CYS A 394 -37.82 10.05 -24.84
CA CYS A 394 -39.25 9.80 -24.59
C CYS A 394 -39.54 8.52 -23.81
N HIS A 395 -38.54 7.66 -23.59
CA HIS A 395 -38.75 6.43 -22.83
C HIS A 395 -38.96 6.74 -21.34
N GLN A 396 -40.10 6.29 -20.82
CA GLN A 396 -40.47 6.43 -19.41
C GLN A 396 -39.89 5.30 -18.53
N SER A 397 -39.39 4.21 -19.14
CA SER A 397 -38.76 3.09 -18.44
C SER A 397 -37.86 2.28 -19.38
N ASN A 398 -36.82 1.64 -18.81
CA ASN A 398 -35.87 0.83 -19.57
C ASN A 398 -36.45 -0.52 -20.03
N ASN A 399 -37.46 -1.07 -19.33
CA ASN A 399 -38.05 -2.39 -19.60
C ASN A 399 -38.89 -2.49 -20.89
N ASN A 400 -39.33 -1.36 -21.45
CA ASN A 400 -40.08 -1.35 -22.73
C ASN A 400 -39.16 -1.34 -23.96
N ILE A 401 -37.84 -1.30 -23.76
CA ILE A 401 -36.87 -1.25 -24.85
C ILE A 401 -36.59 -2.67 -25.32
N LYS A 402 -37.23 -3.05 -26.43
CA LYS A 402 -36.99 -4.36 -27.07
C LYS A 402 -35.62 -4.36 -27.73
N LEU A 403 -34.64 -4.98 -27.08
CA LEU A 403 -33.31 -5.17 -27.63
C LEU A 403 -33.32 -6.21 -28.76
N LYS A 404 -32.53 -5.96 -29.80
CA LYS A 404 -32.30 -6.92 -30.88
C LYS A 404 -31.50 -8.12 -30.35
N PRO A 405 -31.69 -9.35 -30.86
CA PRO A 405 -30.80 -10.47 -30.55
C PRO A 405 -29.35 -10.13 -30.87
N GLU A 406 -28.41 -10.53 -30.01
CA GLU A 406 -27.00 -10.12 -30.07
C GLU A 406 -26.33 -10.47 -31.39
N GLU A 407 -26.59 -11.65 -31.95
CA GLU A 407 -26.06 -12.08 -33.26
C GLU A 407 -26.53 -11.17 -34.40
N ARG A 408 -27.82 -10.83 -34.41
CA ARG A 408 -28.41 -9.94 -35.42
C ARG A 408 -27.84 -8.52 -35.29
N PHE A 409 -27.68 -8.04 -34.06
CA PHE A 409 -27.11 -6.73 -33.79
C PHE A 409 -25.63 -6.66 -34.17
N HIS A 410 -24.86 -7.72 -33.91
CA HIS A 410 -23.47 -7.83 -34.35
C HIS A 410 -23.35 -7.73 -35.88
N GLN A 411 -24.24 -8.39 -36.62
CA GLN A 411 -24.26 -8.31 -38.08
C GLN A 411 -24.65 -6.91 -38.57
N GLU A 412 -25.65 -6.29 -37.96
CA GLU A 412 -26.06 -4.91 -38.26
C GLU A 412 -24.94 -3.89 -38.04
N LEU A 413 -24.16 -4.01 -36.96
CA LEU A 413 -23.00 -3.13 -36.74
C LEU A 413 -21.95 -3.28 -37.84
N ARG A 414 -21.73 -4.51 -38.35
CA ARG A 414 -20.82 -4.74 -39.49
C ARG A 414 -21.39 -4.18 -40.80
N ASP A 415 -22.69 -4.29 -41.02
CA ASP A 415 -23.33 -3.77 -42.23
C ASP A 415 -23.31 -2.23 -42.26
N ILE A 416 -23.40 -1.57 -41.09
CA ILE A 416 -23.42 -0.11 -40.96
C ILE A 416 -22.00 0.48 -40.95
N CYS A 417 -21.08 -0.06 -40.16
CA CYS A 417 -19.75 0.53 -39.97
C CYS A 417 -18.64 -0.20 -40.74
N GLY A 418 -18.94 -1.31 -41.41
CA GLY A 418 -17.96 -2.12 -42.13
C GLY A 418 -16.81 -2.60 -41.25
N LEU A 419 -15.63 -2.69 -41.83
CA LEU A 419 -14.39 -3.01 -41.11
C LEU A 419 -13.90 -1.91 -40.17
N PHE A 420 -14.54 -0.74 -40.15
CA PHE A 420 -14.12 0.37 -39.31
C PHE A 420 -14.25 0.03 -37.81
N ILE A 421 -15.16 -0.89 -37.50
CA ILE A 421 -15.37 -1.44 -36.16
C ILE A 421 -14.99 -2.92 -36.13
N THR A 422 -14.37 -3.35 -35.04
CA THR A 422 -14.10 -4.76 -34.75
C THR A 422 -14.82 -5.18 -33.47
N ILE A 423 -15.35 -6.40 -33.47
CA ILE A 423 -16.05 -6.96 -32.32
C ILE A 423 -15.26 -8.17 -31.82
N PHE A 424 -14.83 -8.12 -30.57
CA PHE A 424 -14.05 -9.17 -29.92
C PHE A 424 -14.58 -9.38 -28.50
N ASP A 425 -14.84 -10.62 -28.12
CA ASP A 425 -15.38 -10.97 -26.79
C ASP A 425 -16.61 -10.13 -26.41
N SER A 426 -17.57 -10.05 -27.34
CA SER A 426 -18.78 -9.22 -27.26
C SER A 426 -18.54 -7.72 -26.97
N LYS A 427 -17.33 -7.19 -27.17
CA LYS A 427 -17.00 -5.76 -27.02
C LYS A 427 -16.65 -5.12 -28.35
N ILE A 428 -16.98 -3.84 -28.47
CA ILE A 428 -16.91 -3.07 -29.71
C ILE A 428 -15.71 -2.13 -29.68
N TYR A 429 -14.90 -2.18 -30.73
CA TYR A 429 -13.65 -1.45 -30.86
C TYR A 429 -13.56 -0.75 -32.21
N LEU A 430 -12.78 0.32 -32.30
CA LEU A 430 -12.31 0.78 -33.60
C LEU A 430 -11.28 -0.22 -34.14
N LEU A 431 -11.17 -0.32 -35.47
CA LEU A 431 -10.20 -1.20 -36.10
C LEU A 431 -8.76 -0.91 -35.63
N HIS A 432 -8.43 0.38 -35.54
CA HIS A 432 -7.11 0.86 -35.19
C HIS A 432 -7.20 2.30 -34.68
N GLN A 433 -6.23 2.74 -33.87
CA GLN A 433 -6.20 4.11 -33.35
C GLN A 433 -6.19 5.18 -34.47
N THR A 434 -5.63 4.87 -35.66
CA THR A 434 -5.70 5.79 -36.81
C THR A 434 -7.13 6.02 -37.31
N ALA A 435 -8.04 5.08 -37.07
CA ALA A 435 -9.46 5.26 -37.38
C ALA A 435 -10.09 6.33 -36.47
N LYS A 436 -9.67 6.40 -35.19
CA LYS A 436 -10.08 7.45 -34.26
C LYS A 436 -9.53 8.82 -34.67
N GLU A 437 -8.24 8.87 -35.02
CA GLU A 437 -7.55 10.07 -35.51
C GLU A 437 -8.16 10.58 -36.83
N PHE A 438 -8.58 9.67 -37.73
CA PHE A 438 -9.29 10.03 -38.96
C PHE A 438 -10.64 10.70 -38.67
N LEU A 439 -11.40 10.21 -37.69
CA LEU A 439 -12.73 10.73 -37.36
C LEU A 439 -12.70 12.04 -36.56
N ILE A 440 -11.67 12.26 -35.74
CA ILE A 440 -11.57 13.36 -34.78
C ILE A 440 -10.43 14.31 -35.18
N SER A 441 -10.74 15.58 -35.43
CA SER A 441 -9.69 16.59 -35.63
C SER A 441 -8.92 16.86 -34.32
N HIS A 442 -7.60 16.82 -34.41
CA HIS A 442 -6.69 17.24 -33.33
C HIS A 442 -6.17 18.68 -33.50
N SER A 443 -6.65 19.42 -34.52
CA SER A 443 -6.23 20.81 -34.75
C SER A 443 -6.96 21.77 -33.79
N PRO A 444 -6.25 22.67 -33.09
CA PRO A 444 -6.86 23.70 -32.24
C PRO A 444 -7.57 24.81 -33.02
N ASP A 445 -7.36 24.88 -34.34
CA ASP A 445 -7.84 25.96 -35.19
C ASP A 445 -8.98 25.45 -36.09
N PRO A 446 -10.25 25.82 -35.84
CA PRO A 446 -11.42 25.32 -36.58
C PRO A 446 -11.46 25.72 -38.06
N LEU A 447 -10.58 26.65 -38.47
CA LEU A 447 -10.66 27.36 -39.75
C LEU A 447 -9.64 26.89 -40.80
N THR A 448 -8.76 25.92 -40.49
CA THR A 448 -7.69 25.50 -41.43
C THR A 448 -7.84 24.11 -42.02
N ASP A 449 -8.86 23.33 -41.65
CA ASP A 449 -8.91 21.89 -42.00
C ASP A 449 -10.30 21.42 -42.48
N ILE A 450 -11.07 22.29 -43.15
CA ILE A 450 -12.18 21.81 -43.97
C ILE A 450 -11.55 21.20 -45.22
N CYS A 451 -11.24 19.91 -45.16
CA CYS A 451 -10.94 19.15 -46.36
C CYS A 451 -12.25 19.00 -47.13
N GLU A 452 -12.48 19.81 -48.17
CA GLU A 452 -13.69 19.77 -48.99
C GLU A 452 -13.90 18.40 -49.68
N ASP A 453 -12.88 17.53 -49.68
CA ASP A 453 -12.85 16.26 -50.40
C ASP A 453 -13.35 15.03 -49.59
N PHE A 454 -13.54 15.12 -48.26
CA PHE A 454 -13.93 13.97 -47.42
C PHE A 454 -15.17 14.25 -46.56
N ILE A 455 -16.13 13.31 -46.50
CA ILE A 455 -17.37 13.41 -45.71
C ILE A 455 -17.12 12.96 -44.26
N TRP A 456 -16.32 11.91 -44.05
CA TRP A 456 -16.10 11.29 -42.75
C TRP A 456 -14.85 11.77 -42.02
N LYS A 457 -13.83 12.22 -42.73
CA LYS A 457 -12.61 12.75 -42.12
C LYS A 457 -12.94 13.97 -41.25
N HIS A 458 -12.49 13.94 -39.99
CA HIS A 458 -12.76 14.96 -38.99
C HIS A 458 -14.26 15.25 -38.75
N SER A 459 -15.15 14.31 -39.11
CA SER A 459 -16.60 14.50 -39.04
C SER A 459 -17.18 14.42 -37.62
N LEU A 460 -16.42 13.90 -36.66
CA LEU A 460 -16.87 13.76 -35.27
C LEU A 460 -16.33 14.87 -34.38
N ASN A 461 -17.24 15.62 -33.78
CA ASN A 461 -16.91 16.57 -32.74
C ASN A 461 -16.79 15.85 -31.37
N VAL A 462 -15.69 16.05 -30.65
CA VAL A 462 -15.44 15.41 -29.34
C VAL A 462 -16.47 15.83 -28.29
N LEU A 463 -16.84 17.11 -28.25
CA LEU A 463 -17.84 17.63 -27.30
C LEU A 463 -19.22 17.02 -27.58
N GLU A 464 -19.58 16.86 -28.85
CA GLU A 464 -20.82 16.19 -29.26
C GLU A 464 -20.81 14.71 -28.88
N SER A 465 -19.69 14.02 -29.06
CA SER A 465 -19.52 12.62 -28.68
C SER A 465 -19.75 12.41 -27.18
N HIS A 466 -19.15 13.27 -26.34
CA HIS A 466 -19.39 13.28 -24.90
C HIS A 466 -20.83 13.70 -24.55
N ASN A 467 -21.44 14.59 -25.32
CA ASN A 467 -22.84 14.97 -25.14
C ASN A 467 -23.79 13.80 -25.33
N ILE A 468 -23.60 13.01 -26.39
CA ILE A 468 -24.39 11.81 -26.68
C ILE A 468 -24.27 10.80 -25.54
N LEU A 469 -23.04 10.47 -25.12
CA LEU A 469 -22.83 9.53 -24.02
C LEU A 469 -23.37 10.05 -22.69
N SER A 470 -23.22 11.35 -22.42
CA SER A 470 -23.80 12.00 -21.24
C SER A 470 -25.31 11.86 -21.24
N ASP A 471 -25.99 12.11 -22.36
CA ASP A 471 -27.43 11.94 -22.48
C ASP A 471 -27.86 10.49 -22.24
N ILE A 472 -27.21 9.53 -22.88
CA ILE A 472 -27.53 8.10 -22.73
C ILE A 472 -27.37 7.66 -21.27
N CYS A 473 -26.26 8.02 -20.62
CA CYS A 473 -26.02 7.68 -19.23
C CYS A 473 -27.05 8.33 -18.29
N ILE A 474 -27.31 9.64 -18.45
CA ILE A 474 -28.25 10.36 -17.59
C ILE A 474 -29.67 9.83 -17.78
N TRP A 475 -30.11 9.59 -19.02
CA TRP A 475 -31.43 9.02 -19.29
C TRP A 475 -31.56 7.62 -18.73
N TYR A 476 -30.54 6.77 -18.86
CA TYR A 476 -30.55 5.44 -18.29
C TYR A 476 -30.70 5.50 -16.75
N LEU A 477 -29.89 6.33 -16.07
CA LEU A 477 -29.94 6.51 -14.62
C LEU A 477 -31.25 7.13 -14.13
N CYS A 478 -31.88 8.00 -14.92
CA CYS A 478 -33.17 8.62 -14.58
C CYS A 478 -34.37 7.67 -14.67
N ASN A 479 -34.23 6.52 -15.34
CA ASN A 479 -35.31 5.60 -15.70
C ASN A 479 -35.07 4.16 -15.18
N LEU A 480 -34.17 3.98 -14.21
CA LEU A 480 -33.98 2.70 -13.50
C LEU A 480 -35.29 2.31 -12.79
N GLN A 481 -35.71 1.05 -12.93
CA GLN A 481 -36.89 0.53 -12.25
C GLN A 481 -36.50 -0.34 -11.05
N PHE A 482 -37.24 -0.25 -9.96
CA PHE A 482 -37.04 -1.01 -8.73
C PHE A 482 -38.16 -2.05 -8.55
N ASP A 483 -37.81 -3.33 -8.35
CA ASP A 483 -38.77 -4.35 -7.94
C ASP A 483 -38.78 -4.46 -6.41
N ILE A 484 -39.86 -3.98 -5.78
CA ILE A 484 -40.01 -3.88 -4.30
C ILE A 484 -40.33 -5.25 -3.65
N ASN A 485 -40.46 -6.34 -4.43
CA ASN A 485 -41.11 -7.57 -3.97
C ASN A 485 -40.18 -8.72 -3.48
N ARG A 486 -39.05 -8.42 -2.84
CA ARG A 486 -38.28 -9.46 -2.11
C ARG A 486 -37.87 -8.99 -0.72
N TYR A 487 -38.74 -9.28 0.26
CA TYR A 487 -38.45 -9.19 1.69
C TYR A 487 -37.43 -10.27 2.10
N ASP A 488 -36.30 -9.87 2.69
CA ASP A 488 -36.02 -10.11 4.12
C ASP A 488 -34.92 -9.15 4.63
N GLY A 489 -34.91 -8.86 5.93
CA GLY A 489 -34.25 -7.72 6.56
C GLY A 489 -32.75 -7.52 6.32
N ALA A 490 -32.43 -6.72 5.30
CA ALA A 490 -31.38 -5.70 5.20
C ALA A 490 -31.60 -5.07 3.81
N LYS A 491 -31.57 -3.73 3.68
CA LYS A 491 -31.88 -3.00 2.42
C LYS A 491 -31.12 -3.59 1.21
N ALA A 492 -31.71 -4.54 0.50
CA ALA A 492 -31.20 -5.09 -0.74
C ALA A 492 -32.22 -4.78 -1.84
N LEU A 493 -32.03 -3.64 -2.50
CA LEU A 493 -32.72 -3.31 -3.74
C LEU A 493 -32.28 -4.33 -4.81
N CYS A 494 -33.15 -5.30 -5.15
CA CYS A 494 -32.87 -6.26 -6.22
C CYS A 494 -33.37 -5.69 -7.56
N LEU A 495 -32.44 -5.38 -8.47
CA LEU A 495 -32.75 -5.08 -9.88
C LEU A 495 -32.86 -6.38 -10.70
N ARG A 496 -33.64 -6.37 -11.79
CA ARG A 496 -33.60 -7.46 -12.78
C ARG A 496 -32.27 -7.41 -13.54
N ALA A 497 -31.77 -8.57 -13.97
CA ALA A 497 -30.51 -8.65 -14.72
C ALA A 497 -30.51 -7.78 -16.01
N GLU A 498 -31.68 -7.59 -16.62
CA GLU A 498 -31.89 -6.74 -17.81
C GLU A 498 -31.75 -5.24 -17.49
N ASP A 499 -32.12 -4.83 -16.27
CA ASP A 499 -32.05 -3.44 -15.80
C ASP A 499 -30.62 -3.03 -15.37
N MET A 500 -29.67 -3.97 -15.31
CA MET A 500 -28.27 -3.71 -14.93
C MET A 500 -27.30 -3.59 -16.11
N ILE A 501 -27.76 -3.81 -17.35
CA ILE A 501 -26.89 -3.93 -18.54
C ILE A 501 -25.92 -2.75 -18.69
N PHE A 502 -26.36 -1.52 -18.39
CA PHE A 502 -25.58 -0.30 -18.59
C PHE A 502 -25.32 0.48 -17.29
N LEU A 503 -25.65 -0.09 -16.14
CA LEU A 503 -25.54 0.55 -14.83
C LEU A 503 -24.10 0.75 -14.40
N ASP A 504 -23.25 -0.26 -14.55
CA ASP A 504 -21.83 -0.18 -14.23
C ASP A 504 -21.14 0.95 -15.00
N TYR A 505 -21.34 0.99 -16.33
CA TYR A 505 -20.78 2.03 -17.18
C TYR A 505 -21.33 3.41 -16.80
N SER A 506 -22.65 3.53 -16.73
CA SER A 506 -23.30 4.81 -16.45
C SER A 506 -22.85 5.36 -15.11
N ALA A 507 -22.96 4.59 -14.03
CA ALA A 507 -22.59 4.98 -12.68
C ALA A 507 -21.14 5.49 -12.57
N LYS A 508 -20.20 4.88 -13.30
CA LYS A 508 -18.77 5.24 -13.29
C LYS A 508 -18.42 6.45 -14.14
N TYR A 509 -19.06 6.61 -15.31
CA TYR A 509 -18.55 7.51 -16.35
C TYR A 509 -19.49 8.66 -16.74
N TRP A 510 -20.75 8.67 -16.29
CA TRP A 510 -21.70 9.74 -16.62
C TRP A 510 -21.16 11.14 -16.27
N ALA A 511 -20.55 11.29 -15.10
CA ALA A 511 -20.04 12.56 -14.61
C ALA A 511 -18.80 13.02 -15.39
N ILE A 512 -17.98 12.08 -15.89
CA ILE A 512 -16.84 12.39 -16.76
C ILE A 512 -17.36 12.98 -18.07
N HIS A 513 -18.29 12.30 -18.75
CA HIS A 513 -18.87 12.78 -20.00
C HIS A 513 -19.61 14.11 -19.82
N PHE A 514 -20.29 14.31 -18.71
CA PHE A 514 -20.98 15.58 -18.41
C PHE A 514 -20.01 16.75 -18.25
N ARG A 515 -18.85 16.56 -17.63
CA ARG A 515 -17.87 17.64 -17.41
C ARG A 515 -17.20 18.13 -18.70
N GLU A 516 -17.08 17.26 -19.70
CA GLU A 516 -16.53 17.62 -21.02
C GLU A 516 -17.50 18.50 -21.83
N LEU A 517 -18.75 18.65 -21.41
CA LEU A 517 -19.71 19.54 -22.06
C LEU A 517 -19.36 21.01 -21.87
N HIS A 518 -19.66 21.85 -22.87
CA HIS A 518 -19.61 23.29 -22.69
C HIS A 518 -20.74 23.80 -21.77
N MET A 519 -20.51 24.95 -21.13
CA MET A 519 -21.37 25.48 -20.07
C MET A 519 -22.85 25.66 -20.41
N LYS A 520 -23.20 25.92 -21.68
CA LYS A 520 -24.61 26.06 -22.11
C LYS A 520 -25.35 24.73 -22.01
N LEU A 521 -24.79 23.65 -22.57
CA LEU A 521 -25.37 22.31 -22.47
C LEU A 521 -25.42 21.80 -21.02
N GLN A 522 -24.39 22.08 -20.21
CA GLN A 522 -24.45 21.72 -18.79
C GLN A 522 -25.62 22.40 -18.07
N LYS A 523 -25.93 23.66 -18.41
CA LYS A 523 -27.08 24.38 -17.85
C LYS A 523 -28.40 23.74 -18.27
N ASP A 524 -28.55 23.44 -19.55
CA ASP A 524 -29.77 22.85 -20.11
C ASP A 524 -30.11 21.48 -19.47
N LYS A 525 -29.10 20.75 -19.01
CA LYS A 525 -29.24 19.43 -18.36
C LYS A 525 -29.31 19.48 -16.83
N THR A 526 -29.20 20.66 -16.21
CA THR A 526 -29.05 20.78 -14.74
C THR A 526 -30.19 20.12 -13.97
N GLU A 527 -31.44 20.25 -14.44
CA GLU A 527 -32.60 19.63 -13.79
C GLU A 527 -32.49 18.09 -13.71
N LEU A 528 -32.04 17.45 -14.78
CA LEU A 528 -31.79 16.01 -14.80
C LEU A 528 -30.64 15.62 -13.87
N ILE A 529 -29.58 16.43 -13.81
CA ILE A 529 -28.46 16.22 -12.89
C ILE A 529 -28.92 16.30 -11.43
N LEU A 530 -29.76 17.28 -11.09
CA LEU A 530 -30.32 17.41 -9.75
C LEU A 530 -31.17 16.18 -9.40
N LYS A 531 -31.97 15.67 -10.34
CA LYS A 531 -32.77 14.45 -10.15
C LYS A 531 -31.90 13.22 -9.85
N ILE A 532 -30.82 12.99 -10.58
CA ILE A 532 -29.95 11.83 -10.34
C ILE A 532 -29.05 11.99 -9.11
N CYS A 533 -28.78 13.22 -8.67
CA CYS A 533 -27.99 13.52 -7.46
C CYS A 533 -28.84 13.69 -6.20
N ASP A 534 -30.16 13.48 -6.29
CA ASP A 534 -31.07 13.60 -5.16
C ASP A 534 -30.89 12.42 -4.20
N VAL A 535 -30.30 12.66 -3.03
CA VAL A 535 -29.99 11.62 -2.02
C VAL A 535 -31.23 10.93 -1.46
N GLU A 536 -32.40 11.57 -1.56
CA GLU A 536 -33.68 10.99 -1.16
C GLU A 536 -34.22 10.01 -2.22
N SER A 537 -33.71 10.06 -3.44
CA SER A 537 -34.10 9.19 -4.55
C SER A 537 -33.37 7.84 -4.49
N GLU A 538 -34.13 6.76 -4.68
CA GLU A 538 -33.60 5.39 -4.81
C GLU A 538 -32.64 5.27 -6.01
N HIS A 539 -32.84 6.06 -7.06
CA HIS A 539 -31.95 6.11 -8.23
C HIS A 539 -30.55 6.56 -7.82
N CYS A 540 -30.46 7.61 -7.01
CA CYS A 540 -29.19 8.16 -6.53
C CYS A 540 -28.43 7.16 -5.67
N GLN A 541 -29.12 6.54 -4.72
CA GLN A 541 -28.54 5.53 -3.83
C GLN A 541 -27.94 4.37 -4.64
N MET A 542 -28.69 3.84 -5.60
CA MET A 542 -28.27 2.69 -6.41
C MET A 542 -27.01 2.96 -7.25
N TRP A 543 -27.01 4.03 -8.04
CA TRP A 543 -25.84 4.31 -8.89
C TRP A 543 -24.64 4.75 -8.05
N LEU A 544 -24.86 5.47 -6.94
CA LEU A 544 -23.78 5.90 -6.06
C LEU A 544 -23.15 4.72 -5.32
N GLU A 545 -23.94 3.76 -4.84
CA GLU A 545 -23.45 2.50 -4.28
C GLU A 545 -22.68 1.69 -5.32
N THR A 546 -23.24 1.54 -6.54
CA THR A 546 -22.56 0.86 -7.65
C THR A 546 -21.22 1.52 -7.96
N TYR A 547 -21.16 2.85 -8.02
CA TYR A 547 -19.92 3.60 -8.16
C TYR A 547 -18.96 3.27 -7.01
N TRP A 548 -19.43 3.33 -5.76
CA TRP A 548 -18.56 3.20 -4.59
C TRP A 548 -17.98 1.79 -4.40
N THR A 549 -18.72 0.74 -4.77
CA THR A 549 -18.21 -0.65 -4.73
C THR A 549 -16.93 -0.83 -5.54
N SER A 550 -16.70 0.02 -6.55
CA SER A 550 -15.48 -0.01 -7.36
C SER A 550 -14.29 0.77 -6.77
N THR A 551 -14.49 1.52 -5.69
CA THR A 551 -13.48 2.45 -5.14
C THR A 551 -12.58 1.87 -4.05
N ASN A 552 -12.79 0.62 -3.62
CA ASN A 552 -12.10 0.00 -2.47
C ASN A 552 -12.13 0.85 -1.18
N THR A 553 -13.13 1.73 -1.04
CA THR A 553 -13.32 2.57 0.16
C THR A 553 -14.70 2.38 0.76
N GLU A 554 -14.84 2.61 2.07
CA GLU A 554 -16.13 2.53 2.75
C GLU A 554 -17.07 3.61 2.20
N TYR A 555 -18.31 3.22 1.92
CA TYR A 555 -19.37 4.11 1.44
C TYR A 555 -19.70 5.19 2.50
N PRO A 556 -19.63 6.48 2.15
CA PRO A 556 -19.89 7.56 3.09
C PRO A 556 -21.38 7.70 3.40
N GLN A 557 -21.76 7.41 4.64
CA GLN A 557 -23.12 7.59 5.15
C GLN A 557 -23.40 9.09 5.36
N GLY A 558 -24.63 9.52 5.13
CA GLY A 558 -25.03 10.92 5.33
C GLY A 558 -24.53 11.89 4.25
N PHE A 559 -24.20 11.40 3.05
CA PHE A 559 -23.91 12.25 1.90
C PHE A 559 -25.09 13.17 1.57
N THR A 560 -24.82 14.45 1.33
CA THR A 560 -25.82 15.41 0.84
C THR A 560 -25.71 15.58 -0.68
N SER A 561 -26.78 16.02 -1.35
CA SER A 561 -26.75 16.29 -2.80
C SER A 561 -25.66 17.32 -3.19
N LEU A 562 -25.36 18.27 -2.30
CA LEU A 562 -24.23 19.21 -2.47
C LEU A 562 -22.87 18.50 -2.37
N MET A 563 -22.70 17.52 -1.47
CA MET A 563 -21.47 16.73 -1.39
C MET A 563 -21.27 15.85 -2.62
N ILE A 564 -22.33 15.21 -3.13
CA ILE A 564 -22.26 14.42 -4.37
C ILE A 564 -21.82 15.31 -5.54
N THR A 565 -22.52 16.43 -5.74
CA THR A 565 -22.21 17.34 -6.85
C THR A 565 -20.80 17.94 -6.73
N ALA A 566 -20.32 18.21 -5.51
CA ALA A 566 -18.95 18.64 -5.27
C ALA A 566 -17.92 17.53 -5.48
N TYR A 567 -18.23 16.29 -5.05
CA TYR A 567 -17.39 15.12 -5.24
C TYR A 567 -17.18 14.79 -6.72
N PHE A 568 -18.20 15.01 -7.57
CA PHE A 568 -18.13 14.74 -9.01
C PHE A 568 -17.78 15.95 -9.88
N GLY A 569 -17.55 17.13 -9.29
CA GLY A 569 -17.11 18.32 -10.03
C GLY A 569 -18.22 18.98 -10.87
N LEU A 570 -19.48 18.91 -10.43
CA LEU A 570 -20.66 19.30 -11.22
C LEU A 570 -21.00 20.79 -11.04
N GLN A 571 -20.36 21.64 -11.84
CA GLN A 571 -20.38 23.10 -11.64
C GLN A 571 -21.79 23.71 -11.59
N THR A 572 -22.65 23.38 -12.57
CA THR A 572 -24.00 23.97 -12.65
C THR A 572 -24.92 23.50 -11.53
N ALA A 573 -24.82 22.23 -11.13
CA ALA A 573 -25.59 21.68 -10.02
C ALA A 573 -25.15 22.25 -8.67
N VAL A 574 -23.84 22.45 -8.46
CA VAL A 574 -23.34 23.16 -7.27
C VAL A 574 -23.90 24.59 -7.24
N GLN A 575 -23.80 25.35 -8.34
CA GLN A 575 -24.36 26.71 -8.42
C GLN A 575 -25.85 26.77 -8.07
N TYR A 576 -26.64 25.76 -8.47
CA TYR A 576 -28.05 25.66 -8.09
C TYR A 576 -28.22 25.53 -6.56
N PHE A 577 -27.54 24.58 -5.92
CA PHE A 577 -27.64 24.37 -4.47
C PHE A 577 -27.10 25.56 -3.65
N LEU A 578 -26.17 26.32 -4.19
CA LEU A 578 -25.66 27.54 -3.56
C LEU A 578 -26.69 28.68 -3.52
N ASN A 579 -27.66 28.67 -4.44
CA ASN A 579 -28.76 29.63 -4.47
C ASN A 579 -29.92 29.21 -3.55
N ASP A 580 -29.94 27.97 -3.09
CA ASP A 580 -30.93 27.42 -2.17
C ASP A 580 -30.45 27.49 -0.71
N LYS A 581 -31.34 27.27 0.26
CA LYS A 581 -31.05 27.32 1.71
C LYS A 581 -30.34 26.06 2.22
N VAL A 582 -29.32 25.57 1.52
CA VAL A 582 -28.55 24.37 1.91
C VAL A 582 -27.43 24.72 2.90
N ASP A 583 -27.22 23.89 3.93
CA ASP A 583 -26.06 24.03 4.81
C ASP A 583 -24.78 23.56 4.11
N ILE A 584 -24.01 24.52 3.60
CA ILE A 584 -22.74 24.32 2.91
C ILE A 584 -21.66 23.67 3.77
N ASN A 585 -21.80 23.70 5.10
CA ASN A 585 -20.85 23.15 6.06
C ASN A 585 -21.31 21.82 6.67
N SER A 586 -22.36 21.20 6.10
CA SER A 586 -22.73 19.83 6.43
C SER A 586 -21.55 18.88 6.27
N GLN A 587 -21.51 17.83 7.09
CA GLN A 587 -20.49 16.80 7.08
C GLN A 587 -21.15 15.43 6.94
N ASP A 588 -20.54 14.54 6.16
CA ASP A 588 -20.96 13.13 6.12
C ASP A 588 -20.67 12.45 7.47
N TYR A 589 -21.35 11.35 7.77
CA TYR A 589 -21.23 10.68 9.07
C TYR A 589 -20.03 9.74 9.17
N THR A 590 -19.55 9.23 8.04
CA THR A 590 -18.45 8.25 8.01
C THR A 590 -17.09 8.92 8.22
N TYR A 591 -16.79 9.95 7.43
CA TYR A 591 -15.51 10.64 7.42
C TYR A 591 -15.59 12.03 8.05
N GLN A 592 -16.78 12.56 8.34
CA GLN A 592 -16.97 13.94 8.78
C GLN A 592 -16.40 14.97 7.80
N ARG A 593 -16.58 14.77 6.48
CA ARG A 593 -16.09 15.71 5.47
C ARG A 593 -17.22 16.55 4.89
N SER A 594 -16.90 17.81 4.63
CA SER A 594 -17.78 18.74 3.93
C SER A 594 -17.61 18.69 2.42
N ALA A 595 -18.53 19.30 1.69
CA ALA A 595 -18.45 19.44 0.23
C ALA A 595 -17.13 20.10 -0.22
N LEU A 596 -16.62 21.06 0.56
CA LEU A 596 -15.31 21.70 0.30
C LEU A 596 -14.16 20.70 0.41
N SER A 597 -14.18 19.83 1.42
CA SER A 597 -13.16 18.79 1.62
C SER A 597 -13.15 17.76 0.49
N TRP A 598 -14.35 17.32 0.05
CA TRP A 598 -14.48 16.39 -1.09
C TRP A 598 -14.01 17.00 -2.41
N ALA A 599 -14.41 18.25 -2.72
CA ALA A 599 -13.95 18.95 -3.91
C ALA A 599 -12.42 19.16 -3.93
N ALA A 600 -11.83 19.49 -2.77
CA ALA A 600 -10.39 19.65 -2.63
C ALA A 600 -9.61 18.34 -2.84
N ARG A 601 -10.12 17.22 -2.28
CA ARG A 601 -9.53 15.88 -2.47
C ARG A 601 -9.50 15.45 -3.93
N ASN A 602 -10.58 15.72 -4.67
CA ASN A 602 -10.73 15.27 -6.06
C ASN A 602 -10.16 16.26 -7.09
N GLY A 603 -9.62 17.41 -6.66
CA GLY A 603 -8.95 18.33 -7.56
C GLY A 603 -9.89 19.29 -8.33
N PHE A 604 -11.12 19.48 -7.88
CA PHE A 604 -12.09 20.36 -8.55
C PHE A 604 -11.97 21.82 -8.11
N ASP A 605 -10.96 22.52 -8.62
CA ASP A 605 -10.64 23.92 -8.32
C ASP A 605 -11.80 24.89 -8.57
N THR A 606 -12.57 24.69 -9.64
CA THR A 606 -13.73 25.53 -9.97
C THR A 606 -14.83 25.36 -8.93
N ILE A 607 -15.06 24.15 -8.42
CA ILE A 607 -16.02 23.90 -7.33
C ILE A 607 -15.52 24.50 -6.03
N VAL A 608 -14.25 24.29 -5.68
CA VAL A 608 -13.63 24.91 -4.50
C VAL A 608 -13.79 26.42 -4.56
N LYS A 609 -13.55 27.03 -5.71
CA LYS A 609 -13.74 28.47 -5.96
C LYS A 609 -15.18 28.90 -5.69
N LEU A 610 -16.18 28.17 -6.19
CA LEU A 610 -17.60 28.46 -5.96
C LEU A 610 -18.03 28.28 -4.50
N LEU A 611 -17.47 27.29 -3.80
CA LEU A 611 -17.77 27.05 -2.39
C LEU A 611 -17.15 28.13 -1.48
N ILE A 612 -15.94 28.61 -1.83
CA ILE A 612 -15.18 29.62 -1.08
C ILE A 612 -15.71 31.05 -1.30
N TRP A 613 -15.92 31.46 -2.56
CA TRP A 613 -16.20 32.86 -2.87
C TRP A 613 -17.68 33.20 -2.76
N ASP A 614 -17.97 34.15 -1.87
CA ASP A 614 -19.28 34.78 -1.71
C ASP A 614 -19.23 36.25 -2.20
N THR A 615 -19.96 36.55 -3.28
CA THR A 615 -20.36 37.89 -3.79
C THR A 615 -19.28 38.99 -3.99
N SER A 616 -18.71 39.08 -5.19
CA SER A 616 -18.05 40.33 -5.66
C SER A 616 -18.47 40.77 -7.06
N PHE A 617 -19.71 40.46 -7.45
CA PHE A 617 -20.38 41.10 -8.58
C PHE A 617 -21.62 41.86 -8.07
N ARG A 618 -21.71 43.14 -8.45
CA ARG A 618 -22.68 44.15 -7.99
C ARG A 618 -24.13 43.93 -8.44
N GLN A 619 -24.52 42.75 -8.87
CA GLN A 619 -25.89 42.46 -9.28
C GLN A 619 -26.25 41.02 -8.92
N TRP A 620 -26.81 40.78 -7.74
CA TRP A 620 -27.68 39.63 -7.45
C TRP A 620 -28.59 39.91 -6.24
N PRO A 621 -29.74 39.20 -6.11
CA PRO A 621 -30.85 39.56 -5.23
C PRO A 621 -30.53 39.45 -3.74
N ILE A 622 -31.35 40.09 -2.92
CA ILE A 622 -31.26 40.19 -1.44
C ILE A 622 -31.24 38.80 -0.74
N SER A 623 -31.57 37.70 -1.43
CA SER A 623 -31.53 36.34 -0.90
C SER A 623 -30.12 35.84 -0.52
N PHE A 624 -29.06 36.44 -1.06
CA PHE A 624 -27.66 36.05 -0.79
C PHE A 624 -27.14 36.49 0.60
N LEU A 625 -27.83 37.39 1.30
CA LEU A 625 -27.41 37.94 2.60
C LEU A 625 -27.50 36.93 3.78
N TRP A 626 -28.09 35.76 3.58
CA TRP A 626 -28.40 34.79 4.65
C TRP A 626 -27.50 33.54 4.64
N ARG A 627 -26.52 33.45 3.74
CA ARG A 627 -25.68 32.26 3.59
C ARG A 627 -24.65 32.17 4.72
N LYS A 628 -24.56 31.01 5.38
CA LYS A 628 -23.49 30.74 6.36
C LYS A 628 -22.14 30.75 5.65
N ARG A 629 -21.16 31.49 6.18
CA ARG A 629 -19.78 31.46 5.68
C ARG A 629 -19.25 30.03 5.69
N VAL A 630 -18.55 29.65 4.62
CA VAL A 630 -17.89 28.34 4.54
C VAL A 630 -16.80 28.24 5.61
N LYS A 631 -16.73 27.10 6.29
CA LYS A 631 -15.68 26.79 7.26
C LYS A 631 -14.47 26.22 6.52
N ILE A 632 -13.54 27.09 6.15
CA ILE A 632 -12.34 26.74 5.37
C ILE A 632 -11.50 25.65 6.04
N ASP A 633 -11.37 25.72 7.37
CA ASP A 633 -10.57 24.78 8.16
C ASP A 633 -11.43 23.71 8.87
N GLN A 634 -12.60 23.37 8.31
CA GLN A 634 -13.41 22.29 8.87
C GLN A 634 -12.65 20.96 8.78
N VAL A 635 -12.43 20.34 9.92
CA VAL A 635 -11.67 19.09 10.02
C VAL A 635 -12.56 17.85 9.90
N ASP A 636 -11.98 16.80 9.36
CA ASP A 636 -12.60 15.47 9.29
C ASP A 636 -12.30 14.63 10.56
N ILE A 637 -12.72 13.36 10.60
CA ILE A 637 -12.49 12.47 11.77
C ILE A 637 -11.02 12.30 12.12
N TYR A 638 -10.10 12.52 11.18
CA TYR A 638 -8.67 12.38 11.36
C TYR A 638 -8.01 13.73 11.67
N GLY A 639 -8.77 14.81 11.88
CA GLY A 639 -8.25 16.15 12.09
C GLY A 639 -7.74 16.85 10.81
N ARG A 640 -8.07 16.35 9.62
CA ARG A 640 -7.54 16.87 8.34
C ARG A 640 -8.43 17.93 7.74
N THR A 641 -7.81 18.99 7.25
CA THR A 641 -8.50 20.12 6.59
C THR A 641 -8.62 19.94 5.08
N PRO A 642 -9.50 20.69 4.39
CA PRO A 642 -9.53 20.76 2.93
C PRO A 642 -8.17 21.10 2.32
N LEU A 643 -7.37 21.93 3.00
CA LEU A 643 -6.01 22.25 2.57
C LEU A 643 -5.08 21.03 2.58
N SER A 644 -5.22 20.14 3.57
CA SER A 644 -4.46 18.89 3.63
C SER A 644 -4.76 18.00 2.42
N TYR A 645 -6.04 17.89 2.06
CA TYR A 645 -6.49 17.14 0.88
C TYR A 645 -6.03 17.78 -0.44
N ALA A 646 -6.06 19.11 -0.55
CA ALA A 646 -5.55 19.82 -1.71
C ALA A 646 -4.06 19.56 -1.95
N VAL A 647 -3.26 19.50 -0.87
CA VAL A 647 -1.84 19.18 -0.94
C VAL A 647 -1.61 17.73 -1.39
N TRP A 648 -2.38 16.78 -0.87
CA TRP A 648 -2.29 15.38 -1.30
C TRP A 648 -2.69 15.16 -2.75
N ASN A 649 -3.73 15.85 -3.20
CA ASN A 649 -4.13 15.86 -4.61
C ASN A 649 -3.02 16.45 -5.51
N GLY A 650 -2.22 17.38 -4.96
CA GLY A 650 -1.14 18.05 -5.70
C GLY A 650 -1.60 19.27 -6.51
N SER A 651 -2.85 19.73 -6.32
CA SER A 651 -3.41 20.87 -7.06
C SER A 651 -2.95 22.21 -6.48
N THR A 652 -2.00 22.87 -7.17
CA THR A 652 -1.52 24.20 -6.81
C THR A 652 -2.63 25.24 -6.83
N ALA A 653 -3.59 25.13 -7.76
CA ALA A 653 -4.72 26.06 -7.87
C ALA A 653 -5.60 26.01 -6.61
N ILE A 654 -5.96 24.82 -6.14
CA ILE A 654 -6.79 24.65 -4.94
C ILE A 654 -6.06 25.14 -3.69
N VAL A 655 -4.76 24.82 -3.58
CA VAL A 655 -3.94 25.32 -2.48
C VAL A 655 -3.95 26.84 -2.46
N GLU A 656 -3.72 27.51 -3.59
CA GLU A 656 -3.78 28.98 -3.65
C GLU A 656 -5.16 29.53 -3.28
N LEU A 657 -6.24 28.92 -3.78
CA LEU A 657 -7.62 29.30 -3.45
C LEU A 657 -7.88 29.24 -1.95
N LEU A 658 -7.53 28.12 -1.30
CA LEU A 658 -7.74 27.91 0.14
C LEU A 658 -6.86 28.86 0.98
N ILE A 659 -5.60 29.06 0.61
CA ILE A 659 -4.68 29.98 1.30
C ILE A 659 -5.16 31.43 1.19
N ASN A 660 -5.67 31.83 0.03
CA ASN A 660 -6.24 33.15 -0.18
C ASN A 660 -7.54 33.33 0.62
N ALA A 661 -8.30 32.25 0.80
CA ALA A 661 -9.49 32.21 1.65
C ALA A 661 -9.18 32.22 3.17
N GLY A 662 -7.91 32.11 3.56
CA GLY A 662 -7.47 32.16 4.96
C GLY A 662 -7.25 30.80 5.61
N ALA A 663 -7.10 29.71 4.84
CA ALA A 663 -6.81 28.38 5.38
C ALA A 663 -5.54 28.37 6.24
N LEU A 664 -5.60 27.68 7.37
CA LEU A 664 -4.50 27.58 8.32
C LEU A 664 -3.52 26.49 7.88
N VAL A 665 -2.29 26.89 7.57
CA VAL A 665 -1.21 25.99 7.08
C VAL A 665 -0.59 25.10 8.14
N HIS A 666 -0.80 25.41 9.41
CA HIS A 666 -0.13 24.77 10.56
C HIS A 666 -1.04 23.83 11.35
N LEU A 667 -2.28 23.63 10.90
CA LEU A 667 -3.17 22.67 11.56
C LEU A 667 -2.61 21.26 11.37
N MET A 668 -2.44 20.59 12.50
CA MET A 668 -1.96 19.21 12.56
C MET A 668 -3.16 18.28 12.60
N ASP A 669 -3.08 17.21 11.82
CA ASP A 669 -4.03 16.11 11.91
C ASP A 669 -3.68 15.16 13.08
N GLU A 670 -4.43 14.08 13.23
CA GLU A 670 -4.17 13.08 14.26
C GLU A 670 -2.80 12.41 14.12
N LEU A 671 -2.15 12.44 12.96
CA LEU A 671 -0.78 11.92 12.81
C LEU A 671 0.27 12.97 13.22
N GLY A 672 -0.14 14.21 13.51
CA GLY A 672 0.76 15.35 13.70
C GLY A 672 1.23 15.96 12.37
N GLY A 673 0.62 15.58 11.26
CA GLY A 673 0.96 16.06 9.93
C GLY A 673 0.29 17.40 9.64
N THR A 674 1.09 18.37 9.21
CA THR A 674 0.61 19.64 8.65
C THR A 674 0.54 19.57 7.13
N PRO A 675 -0.29 20.41 6.47
CA PRO A 675 -0.27 20.57 5.02
C PRO A 675 1.14 20.73 4.43
N ILE A 676 2.04 21.47 5.09
CA ILE A 676 3.41 21.62 4.58
C ILE A 676 4.26 20.36 4.76
N SER A 677 4.07 19.62 5.86
CA SER A 677 4.77 18.33 6.06
C SER A 677 4.41 17.35 4.94
N TYR A 678 3.14 17.34 4.52
CA TYR A 678 2.66 16.54 3.39
C TYR A 678 3.19 17.05 2.05
N ALA A 679 3.34 18.35 1.86
CA ALA A 679 3.95 18.91 0.66
C ALA A 679 5.44 18.52 0.52
N TYR A 680 6.19 18.55 1.63
CA TYR A 680 7.58 18.08 1.66
C TYR A 680 7.68 16.58 1.39
N PHE A 681 6.77 15.77 1.95
CA PHE A 681 6.67 14.34 1.72
C PHE A 681 6.41 14.03 0.23
N GLY A 682 5.42 14.70 -0.38
CA GLY A 682 5.06 14.55 -1.79
C GLY A 682 6.05 15.18 -2.78
N LYS A 683 7.12 15.82 -2.31
CA LYS A 683 8.15 16.51 -3.13
C LYS A 683 7.57 17.57 -4.09
N ASN A 684 6.44 18.20 -3.73
CA ASN A 684 5.79 19.18 -4.59
C ASN A 684 6.34 20.59 -4.32
N GLU A 685 7.47 20.93 -4.95
CA GLU A 685 8.19 22.21 -4.74
C GLU A 685 7.31 23.45 -4.95
N ARG A 686 6.38 23.41 -5.91
CA ARG A 686 5.46 24.53 -6.16
C ARG A 686 4.52 24.76 -4.98
N ILE A 687 3.93 23.69 -4.45
CA ILE A 687 3.07 23.77 -3.26
C ILE A 687 3.87 24.22 -2.04
N ILE A 688 5.09 23.69 -1.85
CA ILE A 688 6.00 24.12 -0.78
C ILE A 688 6.22 25.64 -0.87
N HIS A 689 6.56 26.15 -2.06
CA HIS A 689 6.74 27.58 -2.27
C HIS A 689 5.48 28.41 -1.97
N ILE A 690 4.29 27.94 -2.37
CA ILE A 690 3.02 28.63 -2.07
C ILE A 690 2.77 28.69 -0.56
N LEU A 691 2.93 27.56 0.15
CA LEU A 691 2.73 27.49 1.60
C LEU A 691 3.75 28.35 2.37
N LEU A 692 4.98 28.47 1.86
CA LEU A 692 6.05 29.29 2.46
C LEU A 692 5.87 30.81 2.23
N ARG A 693 5.09 31.25 1.23
CA ARG A 693 4.88 32.69 0.92
C ARG A 693 4.18 33.47 2.04
N LYS A 694 3.49 32.82 3.00
CA LYS A 694 2.66 33.50 4.02
C LYS A 694 3.30 33.76 5.41
N LYS A 695 4.43 33.16 5.81
CA LYS A 695 5.41 33.61 6.86
C LYS A 695 6.35 32.47 7.34
N ASP A 696 7.46 32.89 7.97
CA ASP A 696 8.57 32.18 8.65
C ASP A 696 9.02 30.81 8.11
N GLN A 697 10.01 30.86 7.22
CA GLN A 697 10.73 29.69 6.68
C GLN A 697 11.39 28.81 7.77
N LEU A 698 11.69 29.37 8.95
CA LEU A 698 12.42 28.68 10.01
C LEU A 698 11.53 27.73 10.83
N ALA A 699 10.24 28.04 11.01
CA ALA A 699 9.30 27.19 11.75
C ALA A 699 8.89 25.95 10.93
N MET A 700 8.76 26.12 9.62
CA MET A 700 8.18 25.14 8.69
C MET A 700 9.14 24.02 8.26
N LYS A 701 10.46 24.23 8.29
CA LYS A 701 11.47 23.19 7.98
C LYS A 701 11.56 22.10 9.05
N ASN A 702 11.10 22.41 10.27
CA ASN A 702 11.01 21.45 11.38
C ASN A 702 9.78 20.53 11.26
N ASP A 703 8.79 20.85 10.41
CA ASP A 703 7.52 20.12 10.37
C ASP A 703 7.63 18.70 9.82
N ILE A 704 8.48 18.45 8.82
CA ILE A 704 8.68 17.08 8.34
C ILE A 704 9.40 16.21 9.38
N HIS A 705 10.29 16.81 10.18
CA HIS A 705 10.92 16.13 11.30
C HIS A 705 9.91 15.91 12.44
N ASN A 706 9.06 16.90 12.74
CA ASN A 706 7.97 16.78 13.71
C ASN A 706 6.99 15.67 13.34
N LEU A 707 6.68 15.52 12.04
CA LEU A 707 5.85 14.41 11.54
C LEU A 707 6.55 13.06 11.77
N LEU A 708 7.86 12.95 11.51
CA LEU A 708 8.62 11.74 11.83
C LEU A 708 8.63 11.44 13.33
N PHE A 709 8.82 12.46 14.18
CA PHE A 709 8.76 12.29 15.63
C PHE A 709 7.37 11.85 16.09
N SER A 710 6.30 12.47 15.58
CA SER A 710 4.92 12.12 15.92
C SER A 710 4.58 10.68 15.50
N ALA A 711 4.95 10.30 14.27
CA ALA A 711 4.78 8.94 13.77
C ALA A 711 5.54 7.92 14.63
N ALA A 712 6.78 8.25 15.06
CA ALA A 712 7.57 7.40 15.94
C ALA A 712 6.99 7.31 17.37
N VAL A 713 6.49 8.41 17.94
CA VAL A 713 5.82 8.45 19.26
C VAL A 713 4.52 7.64 19.28
N LYS A 714 3.81 7.56 18.15
CA LYS A 714 2.53 6.83 18.02
C LYS A 714 2.67 5.41 17.46
N GLY A 715 3.86 5.04 17.02
CA GLY A 715 4.13 3.71 16.47
C GLY A 715 3.62 3.48 15.05
N HIS A 716 3.40 4.54 14.27
CA HIS A 716 2.97 4.43 12.87
C HIS A 716 4.14 4.06 11.96
N GLU A 717 4.50 2.77 11.97
CA GLU A 717 5.63 2.19 11.24
C GLU A 717 5.66 2.58 9.75
N GLU A 718 4.55 2.40 9.04
CA GLU A 718 4.47 2.69 7.59
C GLU A 718 4.82 4.15 7.28
N VAL A 719 4.34 5.07 8.12
CA VAL A 719 4.61 6.50 7.98
C VAL A 719 6.08 6.80 8.27
N VAL A 720 6.65 6.20 9.33
CA VAL A 720 8.08 6.30 9.64
C VAL A 720 8.93 5.79 8.47
N GLU A 721 8.57 4.64 7.90
CA GLU A 721 9.30 4.02 6.79
C GLU A 721 9.26 4.89 5.53
N LEU A 722 8.07 5.38 5.18
CA LEU A 722 7.84 6.26 4.03
C LEU A 722 8.61 7.58 4.17
N LEU A 723 8.58 8.21 5.34
CA LEU A 723 9.31 9.46 5.58
C LEU A 723 10.83 9.28 5.42
N LEU A 724 11.38 8.20 5.96
CA LEU A 724 12.82 7.90 5.86
C LEU A 724 13.25 7.55 4.43
N LYS A 725 12.36 7.04 3.57
CA LYS A 725 12.66 6.81 2.13
C LYS A 725 12.90 8.12 1.37
N THR A 726 12.36 9.26 1.84
CA THR A 726 12.43 10.53 1.10
C THR A 726 13.83 11.16 1.05
N SER A 727 14.80 10.67 1.84
CA SER A 727 16.16 11.26 2.02
C SER A 727 16.18 12.71 2.52
N ARG A 728 15.02 13.31 2.85
CA ARG A 728 14.90 14.67 3.40
C ARG A 728 14.90 14.71 4.92
N VAL A 729 14.70 13.55 5.54
CA VAL A 729 14.58 13.39 6.99
C VAL A 729 15.65 12.44 7.47
N SER A 730 16.37 12.82 8.51
CA SER A 730 17.38 11.96 9.12
C SER A 730 16.74 11.06 10.19
N PRO A 731 17.05 9.74 10.22
CA PRO A 731 16.66 8.87 11.33
C PRO A 731 17.32 9.29 12.66
N ASN A 732 18.36 10.13 12.59
CA ASN A 732 19.09 10.70 13.73
C ASN A 732 18.78 12.18 13.94
N ALA A 733 17.68 12.69 13.38
CA ALA A 733 17.20 14.04 13.67
C ALA A 733 16.91 14.21 15.17
N ARG A 734 17.06 15.43 15.68
CA ARG A 734 16.95 15.74 17.12
C ARG A 734 15.86 16.78 17.34
N ASN A 735 14.95 16.50 18.28
CA ASN A 735 13.96 17.47 18.72
C ASN A 735 14.54 18.40 19.82
N MET A 736 13.71 19.29 20.38
CA MET A 736 14.13 20.23 21.44
C MET A 736 14.59 19.56 22.75
N ARG A 737 14.22 18.29 22.99
CA ARG A 737 14.68 17.48 24.13
C ARG A 737 15.92 16.65 23.80
N ASN A 738 16.51 16.88 22.63
CA ASN A 738 17.56 16.06 22.04
C ASN A 738 17.14 14.58 21.88
N GLU A 739 15.83 14.30 21.79
CA GLU A 739 15.33 12.95 21.50
C GLU A 739 15.44 12.69 19.98
N THR A 740 15.86 11.49 19.61
CA THR A 740 15.77 10.96 18.23
C THR A 740 14.44 10.24 18.03
N PRO A 741 13.98 10.03 16.78
CA PRO A 741 12.81 9.21 16.50
C PRO A 741 12.90 7.81 17.14
N LEU A 742 14.10 7.24 17.21
CA LEU A 742 14.34 5.96 17.90
C LEU A 742 14.07 6.04 19.42
N LEU A 743 14.48 7.13 20.08
CA LEU A 743 14.15 7.37 21.49
C LEU A 743 12.65 7.54 21.70
N CYS A 744 11.98 8.27 20.81
CA CYS A 744 10.52 8.43 20.84
C CYS A 744 9.79 7.09 20.72
N ALA A 745 10.19 6.24 19.76
CA ALA A 745 9.61 4.91 19.57
C ALA A 745 9.92 3.95 20.73
N ALA A 746 11.14 3.99 21.30
CA ALA A 746 11.51 3.21 22.48
C ALA A 746 10.73 3.62 23.73
N LYS A 747 10.48 4.92 23.91
CA LYS A 747 9.67 5.46 25.01
C LYS A 747 8.20 5.07 24.91
N GLY A 748 7.67 4.99 23.68
CA GLY A 748 6.32 4.53 23.35
C GLY A 748 6.15 3.00 23.25
N ASP A 749 7.23 2.23 23.38
CA ASP A 749 7.24 0.76 23.27
C ASP A 749 6.78 0.23 21.89
N HIS A 750 7.18 0.92 20.81
CA HIS A 750 6.75 0.61 19.45
C HIS A 750 7.79 -0.20 18.66
N GLU A 751 7.75 -1.53 18.82
CA GLU A 751 8.73 -2.47 18.24
C GLU A 751 8.92 -2.30 16.72
N ALA A 752 7.83 -2.20 15.96
CA ALA A 752 7.91 -2.20 14.50
C ALA A 752 8.55 -0.91 13.95
N ALA A 753 8.18 0.25 14.50
CA ALA A 753 8.84 1.52 14.20
C ALA A 753 10.33 1.51 14.57
N ILE A 754 10.72 0.87 15.68
CA ILE A 754 12.12 0.73 16.11
C ILE A 754 12.91 -0.10 15.09
N LYS A 755 12.37 -1.23 14.61
CA LYS A 755 13.03 -2.05 13.59
C LYS A 755 13.33 -1.24 12.33
N VAL A 756 12.33 -0.53 11.81
CA VAL A 756 12.50 0.35 10.63
C VAL A 756 13.55 1.42 10.88
N LEU A 757 13.51 2.10 12.03
CA LEU A 757 14.48 3.15 12.36
C LEU A 757 15.92 2.61 12.42
N LEU A 758 16.12 1.46 13.05
CA LEU A 758 17.43 0.80 13.15
C LEU A 758 17.93 0.30 11.79
N GLU A 759 17.05 -0.23 10.93
CA GLU A 759 17.38 -0.62 9.56
C GLU A 759 17.82 0.56 8.70
N ARG A 760 17.25 1.74 8.96
CA ARG A 760 17.60 2.99 8.29
C ARG A 760 18.79 3.73 8.92
N GLY A 761 19.48 3.10 9.88
CA GLY A 761 20.71 3.64 10.46
C GLY A 761 20.50 4.63 11.61
N ALA A 762 19.39 4.51 12.35
CA ALA A 762 19.25 5.21 13.63
C ALA A 762 20.31 4.74 14.63
N ASP A 763 20.94 5.68 15.33
CA ASP A 763 21.96 5.42 16.35
C ASP A 763 21.30 4.85 17.63
N PRO A 764 21.56 3.57 17.98
CA PRO A 764 20.99 2.93 19.16
C PRO A 764 21.57 3.46 20.49
N ASN A 765 22.62 4.28 20.44
CA ASN A 765 23.34 4.80 21.60
C ASN A 765 23.15 6.31 21.83
N HIS A 766 22.38 6.99 20.97
CA HIS A 766 22.11 8.41 21.14
C HIS A 766 21.38 8.68 22.46
N ARG A 767 21.68 9.83 23.07
CA ARG A 767 21.23 10.22 24.41
C ARG A 767 20.35 11.46 24.35
N ASP A 768 19.21 11.44 25.03
CA ASP A 768 18.40 12.65 25.25
C ASP A 768 19.03 13.58 26.30
N ASN A 769 18.38 14.72 26.55
CA ASN A 769 18.82 15.68 27.57
C ASN A 769 18.84 15.10 29.00
N PHE A 770 18.20 13.96 29.25
CA PHE A 770 18.20 13.25 30.52
C PHE A 770 19.20 12.09 30.54
N ASN A 771 20.11 12.03 29.56
CA ASN A 771 21.07 10.94 29.37
C ASN A 771 20.40 9.55 29.24
N GLN A 772 19.15 9.48 28.78
CA GLN A 772 18.49 8.21 28.49
C GLN A 772 18.88 7.70 27.10
N THR A 773 19.10 6.39 27.00
CA THR A 773 19.30 5.69 25.72
C THR A 773 18.05 4.87 25.38
N PRO A 774 17.84 4.49 24.11
CA PRO A 774 16.76 3.58 23.73
C PRO A 774 16.76 2.28 24.54
N LEU A 775 17.95 1.74 24.85
CA LEU A 775 18.08 0.50 25.63
C LEU A 775 17.67 0.67 27.09
N LEU A 776 17.90 1.84 27.70
CA LEU A 776 17.42 2.12 29.06
C LEU A 776 15.89 2.15 29.11
N TYR A 777 15.23 2.81 28.14
CA TYR A 777 13.76 2.81 28.04
C TYR A 777 13.21 1.40 27.79
N ALA A 778 13.79 0.64 26.86
CA ALA A 778 13.36 -0.72 26.55
C ALA A 778 13.48 -1.66 27.76
N ALA A 779 14.60 -1.56 28.50
CA ALA A 779 14.85 -2.34 29.71
C ALA A 779 13.91 -1.96 30.86
N GLU A 780 13.50 -0.69 30.97
CA GLU A 780 12.50 -0.25 31.96
C GLU A 780 11.08 -0.74 31.61
N LYS A 781 10.71 -0.70 30.33
CA LYS A 781 9.36 -1.10 29.85
C LYS A 781 9.14 -2.60 29.84
N GLY A 782 10.19 -3.40 29.67
CA GLY A 782 10.08 -4.86 29.74
C GLY A 782 9.94 -5.56 28.39
N ASN A 783 10.16 -4.86 27.28
CA ASN A 783 9.99 -5.43 25.95
C ASN A 783 11.25 -6.16 25.45
N VAL A 784 11.19 -7.50 25.49
CA VAL A 784 12.28 -8.40 25.09
C VAL A 784 12.67 -8.22 23.62
N ALA A 785 11.70 -8.04 22.73
CA ALA A 785 11.95 -7.94 21.30
C ALA A 785 12.72 -6.65 20.95
N ILE A 786 12.33 -5.53 21.57
CA ILE A 786 13.04 -4.25 21.41
C ILE A 786 14.46 -4.33 21.97
N VAL A 787 14.64 -4.92 23.16
CA VAL A 787 15.97 -5.13 23.74
C VAL A 787 16.86 -5.92 22.79
N ASN A 788 16.36 -7.04 22.24
CA ASN A 788 17.12 -7.84 21.28
C ASN A 788 17.44 -7.08 19.98
N ALA A 789 16.50 -6.30 19.46
CA ALA A 789 16.71 -5.49 18.25
C ALA A 789 17.79 -4.42 18.47
N LEU A 790 17.76 -3.73 19.60
CA LEU A 790 18.76 -2.71 19.97
C LEU A 790 20.15 -3.33 20.18
N LEU A 791 20.24 -4.44 20.93
CA LEU A 791 21.50 -5.15 21.15
C LEU A 791 22.08 -5.71 19.84
N GLY A 792 21.23 -6.24 18.95
CA GLY A 792 21.63 -6.71 17.62
C GLY A 792 22.19 -5.61 16.72
N LYS A 793 21.96 -4.33 17.05
CA LYS A 793 22.46 -3.16 16.35
C LYS A 793 23.56 -2.40 17.10
N GLY A 794 24.11 -2.99 18.17
CA GLY A 794 25.26 -2.44 18.89
C GLY A 794 24.91 -1.44 20.00
N ALA A 795 23.72 -1.54 20.59
CA ALA A 795 23.40 -0.78 21.80
C ALA A 795 24.35 -1.14 22.96
N ASP A 796 24.85 -0.13 23.67
CA ASP A 796 25.76 -0.26 24.81
C ASP A 796 24.99 -0.79 26.03
N LEU A 797 25.11 -2.10 26.24
CA LEU A 797 24.47 -2.82 27.34
C LEU A 797 25.04 -2.47 28.73
N ASN A 798 26.24 -1.87 28.78
CA ASN A 798 26.90 -1.46 30.02
C ASN A 798 26.85 0.06 30.23
N TYR A 799 26.13 0.79 29.38
CA TYR A 799 25.97 2.23 29.53
C TYR A 799 25.41 2.56 30.92
N LYS A 800 26.14 3.41 31.64
CA LYS A 800 25.75 3.87 32.97
C LYS A 800 25.27 5.31 32.89
N LYS A 801 23.97 5.49 33.10
CA LYS A 801 23.41 6.82 33.33
C LYS A 801 23.78 7.28 34.74
N ASP A 802 24.45 8.43 34.83
CA ASP A 802 24.64 9.12 36.10
C ASP A 802 23.32 9.78 36.51
N GLY A 803 22.87 9.55 37.73
CA GLY A 803 21.71 10.23 38.29
C GLY A 803 22.00 11.69 38.62
N ASP A 804 20.96 12.50 38.73
CA ASP A 804 21.08 13.93 38.95
C ASP A 804 21.62 14.22 40.37
N LYS A 805 22.89 14.63 40.46
CA LYS A 805 23.59 14.87 41.75
C LYS A 805 22.98 16.01 42.56
N THR A 806 22.18 16.86 41.93
CA THR A 806 21.59 18.07 42.54
C THR A 806 20.59 17.74 43.65
N LEU A 807 19.95 16.57 43.62
CA LEU A 807 18.98 16.12 44.64
C LEU A 807 19.62 15.42 45.86
N LEU A 808 20.90 15.03 45.80
CA LEU A 808 21.61 14.45 46.95
C LEU A 808 21.92 15.49 48.04
N LEU A 809 21.88 16.80 47.72
CA LEU A 809 22.14 17.87 48.69
C LEU A 809 20.88 18.33 49.45
N CYS A 810 19.68 17.97 48.97
CA CYS A 810 18.40 18.45 49.52
C CYS A 810 18.01 17.73 50.81
N ASP A 811 18.51 16.51 51.04
CA ASP A 811 18.22 15.72 52.25
C ASP A 811 18.85 16.28 53.54
N ILE A 812 19.64 17.36 53.45
CA ILE A 812 20.14 18.09 54.62
C ILE A 812 19.10 19.09 55.16
N LYS A 813 18.05 19.42 54.39
CA LYS A 813 17.01 20.38 54.80
C LYS A 813 15.60 19.80 54.67
N GLY A 814 15.27 18.83 55.52
CA GLY A 814 13.99 18.70 56.24
C GLY A 814 12.62 18.84 55.52
N GLU A 815 12.52 18.97 54.20
CA GLU A 815 11.24 19.11 53.50
C GLU A 815 10.95 17.85 52.66
N ARG A 816 10.02 17.03 53.15
CA ARG A 816 9.47 15.89 52.42
C ARG A 816 8.55 16.38 51.31
N GLN A 817 9.09 16.60 50.13
CA GLN A 817 8.33 16.44 48.90
C GLN A 817 8.74 15.14 48.20
N ASN A 818 7.76 14.42 47.66
CA ASN A 818 7.87 13.11 47.04
C ASN A 818 8.60 13.19 45.68
N TYR A 819 9.89 13.54 45.69
CA TYR A 819 10.74 13.43 44.51
C TYR A 819 11.21 11.99 44.38
N GLN A 820 10.78 11.30 43.31
CA GLN A 820 11.40 10.04 42.88
C GLN A 820 12.82 10.38 42.43
N MET A 821 13.80 10.05 43.26
CA MET A 821 15.21 10.30 42.97
C MET A 821 15.66 9.44 41.78
N ASP A 822 16.00 10.06 40.66
CA ASP A 822 16.64 9.38 39.53
C ASP A 822 18.09 9.04 39.94
N VAL A 823 18.24 7.86 40.54
CA VAL A 823 19.53 7.34 41.01
C VAL A 823 20.44 6.89 39.85
N GLY A 824 20.01 7.02 38.60
CA GLY A 824 20.72 6.46 37.45
C GLY A 824 20.80 4.93 37.49
N GLY A 825 21.37 4.34 36.44
CA GLY A 825 21.51 2.88 36.34
C GLY A 825 21.97 2.41 34.97
N THR A 826 22.34 1.13 34.91
CA THR A 826 22.57 0.41 33.65
C THR A 826 21.26 -0.21 33.15
N PRO A 827 21.18 -0.66 31.88
CA PRO A 827 20.06 -1.45 31.39
C PRO A 827 19.70 -2.64 32.31
N LEU A 828 20.72 -3.30 32.88
CA LEU A 828 20.53 -4.42 33.82
C LEU A 828 19.79 -3.97 35.09
N LEU A 829 20.21 -2.84 35.68
CA LEU A 829 19.54 -2.27 36.85
C LEU A 829 18.11 -1.81 36.53
N CYS A 830 17.86 -1.22 35.36
CA CYS A 830 16.50 -0.86 34.92
C CYS A 830 15.59 -2.09 34.80
N ALA A 831 16.07 -3.16 34.18
CA ALA A 831 15.33 -4.41 34.05
C ALA A 831 15.00 -5.05 35.43
N ILE A 832 15.95 -5.05 36.37
CA ILE A 832 15.73 -5.55 37.73
C ILE A 832 14.72 -4.67 38.48
N LYS A 833 14.77 -3.35 38.29
CA LYS A 833 13.80 -2.43 38.88
C LYS A 833 12.40 -2.57 38.28
N GLY A 834 12.29 -2.95 37.01
CA GLY A 834 11.03 -3.31 36.37
C GLY A 834 10.53 -4.71 36.73
N GLY A 835 11.40 -5.58 37.26
CA GLY A 835 11.07 -6.99 37.54
C GLY A 835 11.13 -7.89 36.30
N HIS A 836 11.78 -7.44 35.22
CA HIS A 836 11.76 -8.08 33.90
C HIS A 836 12.80 -9.20 33.80
N GLU A 837 12.52 -10.34 34.44
CA GLU A 837 13.46 -11.47 34.57
C GLU A 837 14.06 -11.93 33.23
N GLN A 838 13.25 -12.07 32.18
CA GLN A 838 13.71 -12.50 30.86
C GLN A 838 14.77 -11.57 30.29
N ILE A 839 14.59 -10.25 30.45
CA ILE A 839 15.56 -9.24 30.01
C ILE A 839 16.82 -9.29 30.86
N VAL A 840 16.70 -9.49 32.17
CA VAL A 840 17.87 -9.68 33.05
C VAL A 840 18.71 -10.86 32.57
N ARG A 841 18.09 -12.00 32.25
CA ARG A 841 18.80 -13.17 31.70
C ARG A 841 19.49 -12.85 30.38
N ILE A 842 18.79 -12.22 29.43
CA ILE A 842 19.35 -11.82 28.13
C ILE A 842 20.55 -10.88 28.29
N LEU A 843 20.42 -9.84 29.12
CA LEU A 843 21.50 -8.88 29.37
C LEU A 843 22.73 -9.56 29.98
N LEU A 844 22.53 -10.45 30.96
CA LEU A 844 23.60 -11.24 31.59
C LEU A 844 24.26 -12.23 30.63
N GLU A 845 23.48 -12.90 29.76
CA GLU A 845 24.01 -13.77 28.72
C GLU A 845 24.85 -13.01 27.68
N LYS A 846 24.47 -11.76 27.39
CA LYS A 846 25.19 -10.85 26.48
C LYS A 846 26.37 -10.12 27.14
N GLY A 847 26.69 -10.42 28.41
CA GLY A 847 27.87 -9.90 29.10
C GLY A 847 27.67 -8.60 29.88
N ALA A 848 26.45 -8.32 30.33
CA ALA A 848 26.21 -7.22 31.27
C ALA A 848 26.95 -7.46 32.59
N ASP A 849 27.62 -6.43 33.11
CA ASP A 849 28.34 -6.52 34.37
C ASP A 849 27.37 -6.72 35.56
N PRO A 850 27.37 -7.90 36.22
CA PRO A 850 26.49 -8.17 37.35
C PRO A 850 26.86 -7.37 38.61
N ASN A 851 28.03 -6.72 38.61
CA ASN A 851 28.54 -5.91 39.71
C ASN A 851 28.45 -4.40 39.44
N SER A 852 27.76 -4.00 38.37
CA SER A 852 27.60 -2.59 38.02
C SER A 852 26.93 -1.80 39.15
N ARG A 853 27.34 -0.54 39.34
CA ARG A 853 26.92 0.27 40.50
C ARG A 853 26.28 1.57 40.03
N ASN A 854 25.14 1.94 40.60
CA ASN A 854 24.58 3.28 40.41
C ASN A 854 25.26 4.33 41.31
N ILE A 855 24.77 5.58 41.31
CA ILE A 855 25.41 6.69 42.05
C ILE A 855 25.37 6.50 43.58
N VAL A 856 24.41 5.73 44.09
CA VAL A 856 24.26 5.41 45.52
C VAL A 856 25.05 4.13 45.88
N GLY A 857 25.74 3.53 44.89
CA GLY A 857 26.49 2.29 45.06
C GLY A 857 25.63 1.04 44.97
N GLN A 858 24.34 1.11 44.62
CA GLN A 858 23.46 -0.06 44.48
C GLN A 858 23.94 -0.99 43.38
N THR A 859 24.10 -2.27 43.72
CA THR A 859 24.42 -3.37 42.80
C THR A 859 23.16 -4.13 42.39
N PRO A 860 23.12 -4.76 41.19
CA PRO A 860 22.06 -5.67 40.75
C PRO A 860 21.59 -6.65 41.82
N LEU A 861 22.52 -7.31 42.52
CA LEU A 861 22.21 -8.33 43.53
C LEU A 861 21.52 -7.74 44.77
N LEU A 862 21.92 -6.55 45.21
CA LEU A 862 21.27 -5.83 46.30
C LEU A 862 19.81 -5.49 45.97
N ASP A 863 19.55 -4.95 44.77
CA ASP A 863 18.19 -4.61 44.34
C ASP A 863 17.32 -5.85 44.17
N ALA A 864 17.86 -6.92 43.56
CA ALA A 864 17.17 -8.20 43.41
C ALA A 864 16.83 -8.84 44.78
N ALA A 865 17.79 -8.82 45.71
CA ALA A 865 17.61 -9.33 47.07
C ALA A 865 16.61 -8.51 47.88
N ALA A 866 16.56 -7.19 47.71
CA ALA A 866 15.57 -6.33 48.36
C ALA A 866 14.14 -6.55 47.81
N ARG A 867 14.03 -6.86 46.51
CA ARG A 867 12.74 -7.05 45.80
C ARG A 867 12.15 -8.45 45.93
N GLY A 868 12.93 -9.45 46.33
CA GLY A 868 12.41 -10.81 46.51
C GLY A 868 12.47 -11.69 45.25
N SER A 869 13.20 -11.27 44.22
CA SER A 869 13.27 -11.97 42.94
C SER A 869 14.28 -13.12 42.97
N VAL A 870 13.85 -14.30 43.43
CA VAL A 870 14.69 -15.51 43.57
C VAL A 870 15.42 -15.87 42.27
N ALA A 871 14.73 -15.85 41.13
CA ALA A 871 15.31 -16.25 39.85
C ALA A 871 16.38 -15.26 39.35
N ILE A 872 16.15 -13.95 39.54
CA ILE A 872 17.15 -12.90 39.25
C ILE A 872 18.37 -13.05 40.16
N VAL A 873 18.17 -13.34 41.46
CA VAL A 873 19.28 -13.59 42.40
C VAL A 873 20.13 -14.77 41.93
N LYS A 874 19.51 -15.90 41.55
CA LYS A 874 20.24 -17.06 41.03
C LYS A 874 21.03 -16.70 39.77
N ALA A 875 20.38 -16.07 38.79
CA ALA A 875 21.02 -15.68 37.54
C ALA A 875 22.21 -14.71 37.74
N LEU A 876 22.11 -13.79 38.70
CA LEU A 876 23.21 -12.88 39.05
C LEU A 876 24.39 -13.61 39.72
N LEU A 877 24.10 -14.53 40.65
CA LEU A 877 25.14 -15.33 41.31
C LEU A 877 25.87 -16.24 40.33
N ASP A 878 25.13 -16.89 39.41
CA ASP A 878 25.70 -17.73 38.34
C ASP A 878 26.67 -16.96 37.42
N LYS A 879 26.53 -15.62 37.35
CA LYS A 879 27.38 -14.72 36.57
C LYS A 879 28.45 -14.00 37.39
N GLY A 880 28.61 -14.35 38.67
CA GLY A 880 29.69 -13.82 39.51
C GLY A 880 29.37 -12.48 40.19
N ALA A 881 28.10 -12.23 40.53
CA ALA A 881 27.75 -11.10 41.39
C ALA A 881 28.40 -11.22 42.78
N ASP A 882 28.95 -10.11 43.29
CA ASP A 882 29.57 -10.02 44.62
C ASP A 882 28.48 -10.07 45.70
N LEU A 883 28.33 -11.27 46.25
CA LEU A 883 27.38 -11.58 47.33
C LEU A 883 27.67 -10.88 48.66
N ASN A 884 28.88 -10.35 48.84
CA ASN A 884 29.34 -9.72 50.07
C ASN A 884 29.50 -8.19 49.97
N TYR A 885 29.19 -7.60 48.81
CA TYR A 885 29.29 -6.16 48.64
C TYR A 885 28.41 -5.40 49.66
N LYS A 886 28.98 -4.36 50.27
CA LYS A 886 28.34 -3.59 51.33
C LYS A 886 28.33 -2.11 50.98
N ILE A 887 27.14 -1.51 50.93
CA ILE A 887 26.98 -0.07 50.74
C ILE A 887 26.90 0.61 52.12
N GLY A 888 28.00 1.22 52.56
CA GLY A 888 28.04 2.03 53.79
C GLY A 888 27.33 1.38 54.98
N THR A 889 26.39 2.09 55.59
CA THR A 889 25.54 1.61 56.70
C THR A 889 24.27 0.86 56.25
N SER A 890 23.97 0.83 54.95
CA SER A 890 22.69 0.31 54.42
C SER A 890 22.60 -1.23 54.40
N GLY A 891 23.74 -1.92 54.33
CA GLY A 891 23.87 -3.37 54.51
C GLY A 891 24.25 -4.15 53.24
N THR A 892 24.44 -5.46 53.37
CA THR A 892 24.73 -6.45 52.30
C THR A 892 23.45 -6.99 51.63
N PRO A 893 23.52 -7.71 50.49
CA PRO A 893 22.36 -8.43 49.93
C PRO A 893 21.62 -9.28 50.95
N LEU A 894 22.38 -10.02 51.78
CA LEU A 894 21.84 -10.86 52.86
C LEU A 894 21.03 -10.03 53.86
N SER A 895 21.57 -8.90 54.32
CA SER A 895 20.87 -8.05 55.30
C SER A 895 19.57 -7.44 54.75
N HIS A 896 19.51 -7.14 53.45
CA HIS A 896 18.30 -6.64 52.79
C HIS A 896 17.25 -7.73 52.64
N ALA A 897 17.64 -8.94 52.24
CA ALA A 897 16.77 -10.10 52.16
C ALA A 897 16.16 -10.44 53.54
N ILE A 898 16.98 -10.42 54.60
CA ILE A 898 16.51 -10.61 55.99
C ILE A 898 15.57 -9.48 56.40
N ARG A 899 15.91 -8.20 56.18
CA ARG A 899 15.06 -7.08 56.57
C ARG A 899 13.68 -7.11 55.88
N ARG A 900 13.60 -7.64 54.66
CA ARG A 900 12.38 -7.76 53.87
C ARG A 900 11.65 -9.10 54.02
N GLY A 901 12.27 -10.09 54.68
CA GLY A 901 11.66 -11.40 54.94
C GLY A 901 11.72 -12.39 53.79
N HIS A 902 12.65 -12.22 52.85
CA HIS A 902 12.79 -13.08 51.68
C HIS A 902 13.58 -14.36 52.02
N ALA A 903 12.94 -15.27 52.77
CA ALA A 903 13.59 -16.44 53.37
C ALA A 903 14.32 -17.34 52.35
N GLU A 904 13.77 -17.52 51.15
CA GLU A 904 14.40 -18.32 50.10
C GLU A 904 15.69 -17.67 49.56
N ILE A 905 15.69 -16.36 49.37
CA ILE A 905 16.89 -15.60 49.00
C ILE A 905 17.93 -15.66 50.10
N VAL A 906 17.50 -15.61 51.37
CA VAL A 906 18.41 -15.76 52.51
C VAL A 906 19.10 -17.12 52.47
N LYS A 907 18.38 -18.21 52.21
CA LYS A 907 18.97 -19.55 52.06
C LYS A 907 19.99 -19.58 50.92
N ILE A 908 19.62 -19.11 49.73
CA ILE A 908 20.50 -19.09 48.55
C ILE A 908 21.78 -18.29 48.82
N LEU A 909 21.67 -17.11 49.44
CA LEU A 909 22.83 -16.28 49.77
C LEU A 909 23.70 -16.93 50.85
N LEU A 910 23.11 -17.58 51.85
CA LEU A 910 23.87 -18.33 52.85
C LEU A 910 24.58 -19.52 52.20
N GLU A 911 23.91 -20.33 51.38
CA GLU A 911 24.51 -21.44 50.59
C GLU A 911 25.69 -20.96 49.74
N GLY A 912 25.58 -19.77 49.14
CA GLY A 912 26.66 -19.11 48.40
C GLY A 912 27.80 -18.52 49.26
N GLY A 913 27.77 -18.67 50.58
CA GLY A 913 28.84 -18.22 51.48
C GLY A 913 28.75 -16.74 51.90
N ALA A 914 27.54 -16.17 51.98
CA ALA A 914 27.37 -14.79 52.43
C ALA A 914 27.85 -14.56 53.87
N ASN A 915 28.61 -13.47 54.06
CA ASN A 915 29.13 -13.04 55.33
C ASN A 915 27.99 -12.65 56.27
N LEU A 916 27.98 -13.28 57.45
CA LEU A 916 27.00 -13.04 58.50
C LEU A 916 27.29 -11.71 59.20
N ASP A 917 26.34 -10.78 59.12
CA ASP A 917 26.42 -9.53 59.90
C ASP A 917 26.01 -9.77 61.36
N ARG A 918 26.60 -8.99 62.27
CA ARG A 918 26.27 -9.01 63.72
C ARG A 918 24.78 -8.78 63.96
N MET A 919 24.11 -8.03 63.08
CA MET A 919 22.72 -7.65 63.21
C MET A 919 21.73 -8.68 62.60
N SER A 920 22.21 -9.66 61.82
CA SER A 920 21.34 -10.57 61.05
C SER A 920 20.36 -11.35 61.92
N LEU A 921 20.84 -11.97 63.00
CA LEU A 921 19.98 -12.75 63.91
C LEU A 921 19.02 -11.84 64.70
N PHE A 922 19.46 -10.64 65.10
CA PHE A 922 18.60 -9.67 65.77
C PHE A 922 17.45 -9.21 64.87
N ILE A 923 17.72 -8.91 63.60
CA ILE A 923 16.70 -8.48 62.63
C ILE A 923 15.72 -9.62 62.36
N ALA A 924 16.22 -10.84 62.09
CA ALA A 924 15.38 -12.01 61.86
C ALA A 924 14.46 -12.30 63.06
N ALA A 925 15.00 -12.23 64.29
CA ALA A 925 14.23 -12.44 65.51
C ALA A 925 13.21 -11.32 65.77
N LYS A 926 13.59 -10.06 65.54
CA LYS A 926 12.71 -8.88 65.66
C LYS A 926 11.55 -8.89 64.66
N HIS A 927 11.69 -9.56 63.52
CA HIS A 927 10.67 -9.68 62.48
C HIS A 927 9.95 -11.03 62.46
N GLY A 928 10.24 -11.94 63.40
CA GLY A 928 9.52 -13.22 63.53
C GLY A 928 9.85 -14.23 62.44
N GLN A 929 11.03 -14.17 61.82
CA GLN A 929 11.37 -14.98 60.64
C GLN A 929 11.92 -16.36 61.03
N GLU A 930 11.03 -17.28 61.39
CA GLU A 930 11.36 -18.62 61.88
C GLU A 930 12.38 -19.37 61.02
N VAL A 931 12.12 -19.47 59.71
CA VAL A 931 12.98 -20.18 58.75
C VAL A 931 14.37 -19.54 58.65
N VAL A 932 14.44 -18.21 58.71
CA VAL A 932 15.70 -17.46 58.64
C VAL A 932 16.48 -17.60 59.94
N VAL A 933 15.81 -17.52 61.10
CA VAL A 933 16.44 -17.72 62.42
C VAL A 933 17.06 -19.11 62.50
N LYS A 934 16.33 -20.15 62.08
CA LYS A 934 16.85 -21.52 62.03
C LYS A 934 18.08 -21.63 61.11
N ALA A 935 17.99 -21.12 59.88
CA ALA A 935 19.10 -21.15 58.92
C ALA A 935 20.35 -20.38 59.42
N LEU A 936 20.18 -19.29 60.16
CA LEU A 936 21.29 -18.54 60.76
C LEU A 936 21.96 -19.31 61.90
N LEU A 937 21.19 -19.99 62.75
CA LEU A 937 21.72 -20.81 63.86
C LEU A 937 22.46 -22.05 63.34
N GLU A 938 21.95 -22.70 62.29
CA GLU A 938 22.62 -23.82 61.61
C GLU A 938 23.99 -23.42 61.01
N ARG A 939 24.21 -22.13 60.75
CA ARG A 939 25.51 -21.57 60.31
C ARG A 939 26.41 -21.11 61.47
N GLY A 940 26.08 -21.48 62.71
CA GLY A 940 26.91 -21.23 63.88
C GLY A 940 26.87 -19.79 64.39
N VAL A 941 25.81 -19.02 64.09
CA VAL A 941 25.63 -17.70 64.71
C VAL A 941 25.36 -17.87 66.20
N ASP A 942 26.20 -17.29 67.06
CA ASP A 942 26.01 -17.30 68.51
C ASP A 942 24.65 -16.66 68.90
N PRO A 943 23.70 -17.44 69.46
CA PRO A 943 22.38 -16.96 69.86
C PRO A 943 22.42 -15.99 71.06
N ASN A 944 23.51 -15.99 71.83
CA ASN A 944 23.70 -15.17 73.02
C ASN A 944 24.37 -13.83 72.75
N ARG A 945 24.78 -13.58 71.49
CA ARG A 945 25.36 -12.31 71.09
C ARG A 945 24.42 -11.16 71.46
N GLN A 946 25.01 -10.06 71.91
CA GLN A 946 24.27 -8.88 72.33
C GLN A 946 24.52 -7.67 71.41
N ASP A 947 23.49 -6.84 71.27
CA ASP A 947 23.55 -5.56 70.56
C ASP A 947 24.19 -4.45 71.43
N CYS A 948 24.19 -3.20 70.95
CA CYS A 948 24.73 -2.06 71.68
C CYS A 948 23.95 -1.66 72.94
N PHE A 949 22.78 -2.23 73.18
CA PHE A 949 21.98 -2.06 74.40
C PHE A 949 22.06 -3.30 75.31
N ASN A 950 22.96 -4.24 75.03
CA ASN A 950 23.08 -5.54 75.68
C ASN A 950 21.85 -6.44 75.47
N ARG A 951 21.03 -6.21 74.44
CA ARG A 951 19.86 -7.02 74.11
C ARG A 951 20.25 -8.21 73.23
N SER A 952 19.72 -9.38 73.55
CA SER A 952 19.86 -10.61 72.76
C SER A 952 18.74 -10.75 71.72
N SER A 953 18.92 -11.62 70.73
CA SER A 953 17.86 -11.98 69.77
C SER A 953 16.59 -12.49 70.46
N LEU A 954 16.77 -13.23 71.56
CA LEU A 954 15.68 -13.73 72.39
C LEU A 954 14.86 -12.59 73.00
N SER A 955 15.50 -11.50 73.44
CA SER A 955 14.79 -10.33 73.99
C SER A 955 13.92 -9.62 72.95
N TYR A 956 14.35 -9.57 71.69
CA TYR A 956 13.58 -9.00 70.58
C TYR A 956 12.38 -9.88 70.21
N ALA A 957 12.58 -11.19 70.10
CA ALA A 957 11.49 -12.14 69.83
C ALA A 957 10.47 -12.15 70.96
N ALA A 958 10.94 -12.08 72.21
CA ALA A 958 10.10 -12.06 73.40
C ALA A 958 9.28 -10.76 73.52
N GLN A 959 9.88 -9.60 73.24
CA GLN A 959 9.20 -8.32 73.19
C GLN A 959 8.07 -8.28 72.15
N LYS A 960 8.22 -9.01 71.04
CA LYS A 960 7.25 -9.04 69.93
C LYS A 960 6.26 -10.19 70.01
N GLY A 961 6.43 -11.12 70.94
CA GLY A 961 5.53 -12.26 71.14
C GLY A 961 5.69 -13.38 70.12
N TYR A 962 6.85 -13.51 69.46
CA TYR A 962 7.07 -14.54 68.44
C TYR A 962 7.42 -15.90 69.05
N THR A 963 6.38 -16.62 69.49
CA THR A 963 6.46 -17.91 70.19
C THR A 963 7.38 -18.93 69.52
N ALA A 964 7.23 -19.16 68.21
CA ALA A 964 8.04 -20.13 67.48
C ALA A 964 9.51 -19.72 67.40
N VAL A 965 9.80 -18.43 67.14
CA VAL A 965 11.17 -17.91 67.16
C VAL A 965 11.81 -18.01 68.53
N VAL A 966 11.05 -17.76 69.61
CA VAL A 966 11.52 -17.93 70.99
C VAL A 966 11.92 -19.38 71.23
N LYS A 967 11.10 -20.37 70.81
CA LYS A 967 11.44 -21.79 70.90
C LYS A 967 12.71 -22.13 70.13
N ILE A 968 12.80 -21.73 68.85
CA ILE A 968 13.98 -21.98 67.99
C ILE A 968 15.25 -21.39 68.60
N LEU A 969 15.18 -20.17 69.17
CA LEU A 969 16.34 -19.53 69.81
C LEU A 969 16.78 -20.28 71.08
N LEU A 970 15.84 -20.72 71.92
CA LEU A 970 16.13 -21.50 73.14
C LEU A 970 16.73 -22.87 72.78
N GLU A 971 16.15 -23.57 71.81
CA GLU A 971 16.68 -24.82 71.25
C GLU A 971 18.09 -24.64 70.69
N GLY A 972 18.37 -23.47 70.09
CA GLY A 972 19.69 -23.08 69.60
C GLY A 972 20.69 -22.71 70.70
N GLY A 973 20.30 -22.68 71.98
CA GLY A 973 21.18 -22.35 73.12
C GLY A 973 21.14 -20.89 73.58
N ALA A 974 20.11 -20.12 73.23
CA ALA A 974 19.91 -18.78 73.78
C ALA A 974 19.61 -18.84 75.29
N SER A 975 20.32 -18.06 76.10
CA SER A 975 20.06 -17.98 77.53
C SER A 975 18.88 -17.04 77.84
N PRO A 976 17.88 -17.52 78.59
CA PRO A 976 16.71 -16.73 78.97
C PRO A 976 16.98 -15.75 80.11
N THR A 977 18.13 -15.82 80.76
CA THR A 977 18.52 -15.01 81.92
C THR A 977 19.34 -13.76 81.57
N HIS A 978 19.57 -13.49 80.28
CA HIS A 978 20.29 -12.28 79.88
C HIS A 978 19.49 -11.00 80.17
N HIS A 979 20.17 -10.01 80.75
CA HIS A 979 19.64 -8.67 81.04
C HIS A 979 20.28 -7.62 80.13
N ASP A 980 19.48 -6.68 79.66
CA ASP A 980 19.96 -5.53 78.89
C ASP A 980 20.52 -4.40 79.78
N ARG A 981 21.00 -3.30 79.18
CA ARG A 981 21.55 -2.15 79.94
C ARG A 981 20.57 -1.45 80.88
N PHE A 982 19.28 -1.76 80.77
CA PHE A 982 18.21 -1.27 81.64
C PHE A 982 17.72 -2.35 82.61
N ASP A 983 18.51 -3.40 82.78
CA ASP A 983 18.21 -4.57 83.62
C ASP A 983 16.94 -5.32 83.21
N ARG A 984 16.54 -5.22 81.94
CA ARG A 984 15.37 -5.92 81.41
C ARG A 984 15.77 -7.25 80.80
N SER A 985 15.18 -8.33 81.31
CA SER A 985 15.27 -9.68 80.73
C SER A 985 14.25 -9.91 79.60
N SER A 986 14.46 -10.95 78.80
CA SER A 986 13.48 -11.39 77.78
C SER A 986 12.09 -11.63 78.40
N LEU A 987 12.03 -12.17 79.61
CA LEU A 987 10.80 -12.37 80.38
C LEU A 987 10.11 -11.04 80.71
N SER A 988 10.88 -10.04 81.16
CA SER A 988 10.34 -8.70 81.46
C SER A 988 9.75 -8.03 80.22
N TYR A 989 10.35 -8.24 79.05
CA TYR A 989 9.85 -7.73 77.77
C TYR A 989 8.55 -8.41 77.33
N ALA A 990 8.47 -9.73 77.45
CA ALA A 990 7.25 -10.49 77.13
C ALA A 990 6.10 -10.15 78.08
N ALA A 991 6.38 -10.08 79.39
CA ALA A 991 5.39 -9.75 80.42
C ALA A 991 4.89 -8.30 80.25
N GLY A 992 5.80 -7.34 80.05
CA GLY A 992 5.45 -5.92 79.84
C GLY A 992 4.67 -5.65 78.55
N LYS A 993 4.59 -6.61 77.63
CA LYS A 993 3.78 -6.57 76.39
C LYS A 993 2.59 -7.53 76.39
N GLY A 994 2.37 -8.26 77.49
CA GLY A 994 1.22 -9.16 77.64
C GLY A 994 1.30 -10.47 76.85
N HIS A 995 2.49 -10.91 76.44
CA HIS A 995 2.68 -12.14 75.66
C HIS A 995 2.73 -13.38 76.57
N THR A 996 1.56 -13.82 77.04
CA THR A 996 1.40 -14.88 78.06
C THR A 996 2.05 -16.22 77.68
N GLU A 997 1.91 -16.66 76.44
CA GLU A 997 2.51 -17.92 75.97
C GLU A 997 4.05 -17.85 75.95
N VAL A 998 4.61 -16.72 75.52
CA VAL A 998 6.06 -16.49 75.55
C VAL A 998 6.58 -16.41 76.99
N VAL A 999 5.83 -15.78 77.89
CA VAL A 999 6.16 -15.75 79.33
C VAL A 999 6.25 -17.16 79.89
N LYS A 1000 5.28 -18.03 79.55
CA LYS A 1000 5.29 -19.43 79.98
C LYS A 1000 6.53 -20.18 79.46
N ILE A 1001 6.81 -20.09 78.16
CA ILE A 1001 7.98 -20.74 77.55
C ILE A 1001 9.30 -20.26 78.17
N LEU A 1002 9.43 -18.96 78.46
CA LEU A 1002 10.65 -18.42 79.08
C LEU A 1002 10.82 -18.89 80.54
N LEU A 1003 9.73 -18.97 81.31
CA LEU A 1003 9.77 -19.52 82.68
C LEU A 1003 10.13 -21.01 82.67
N ASP A 1004 9.55 -21.78 81.75
CA ASP A 1004 9.83 -23.21 81.58
C ASP A 1004 11.31 -23.45 81.17
N ALA A 1005 11.91 -22.50 80.46
CA ALA A 1005 13.33 -22.51 80.08
C ALA A 1005 14.28 -21.98 81.18
N GLY A 1006 13.77 -21.60 82.36
CA GLY A 1006 14.58 -21.15 83.49
C GLY A 1006 14.84 -19.63 83.57
N ALA A 1007 13.98 -18.79 82.99
CA ALA A 1007 14.05 -17.34 83.20
C ALA A 1007 13.72 -16.95 84.66
N ASP A 1008 14.52 -16.06 85.25
CA ASP A 1008 14.28 -15.56 86.61
C ASP A 1008 13.00 -14.70 86.71
N SER A 1009 12.08 -15.09 87.60
CA SER A 1009 10.81 -14.39 87.84
C SER A 1009 10.93 -13.20 88.81
N ARG A 1010 12.11 -12.96 89.39
CA ARG A 1010 12.36 -11.89 90.38
C ARG A 1010 13.12 -10.72 89.73
N PRO A 1011 12.59 -9.49 89.70
CA PRO A 1011 13.34 -8.33 89.20
C PRO A 1011 14.45 -7.90 90.19
N GLN A 1012 15.69 -7.79 89.72
CA GLN A 1012 16.84 -7.31 90.52
C GLN A 1012 16.94 -5.77 90.47
N PHE A 1013 16.03 -5.04 91.11
CA PHE A 1013 16.18 -3.57 91.21
C PHE A 1013 17.40 -3.18 92.09
N HIS A 1014 18.57 -2.97 91.47
CA HIS A 1014 19.70 -2.32 92.13
C HIS A 1014 19.47 -0.80 92.19
N ILE A 1015 18.79 -0.34 93.25
CA ILE A 1015 18.71 1.09 93.59
C ILE A 1015 20.08 1.54 94.14
N GLN A 1016 20.93 2.13 93.30
CA GLN A 1016 22.05 2.94 93.78
C GLN A 1016 21.50 4.22 94.42
N ARG A 1017 21.35 4.22 95.75
CA ARG A 1017 21.17 5.45 96.53
C ARG A 1017 22.44 6.30 96.45
N LYS A 1018 22.49 7.30 95.57
CA LYS A 1018 23.36 8.47 95.80
C LYS A 1018 22.69 9.36 96.85
N LYS A 1019 23.39 9.54 97.99
CA LYS A 1019 23.05 10.44 99.10
C LYS A 1019 23.02 11.91 98.63
N PRO A 1020 22.27 12.79 99.33
CA PRO A 1020 21.79 14.09 98.83
C PRO A 1020 22.89 15.08 98.48
#